data_AF-A0A1G1BMV7-F1
#
_entry.id   AF-A0A1G1BMV7-F1
#
_cell.length_a   1.000
_cell.length_b   1.000
_cell.length_c   1.000
_cell.angle_alpha   90.00
_cell.angle_beta   90.00
_cell.angle_gamma   90.00
#
_symmetry.space_group_name_H-M   'P 1'
#
loop_
_entity.id
_entity.type
_entity.pdbx_description
1 polymer ?
#
loop_
_entity_poly.entity_id
_entity_poly.type
_entity_poly.pdbx_seq_one_letter_code
_entity_poly.pdbx_strand_id
1 'polypeptide(L)'
;MTIMLTPTFEVWTRRLASVCSLAVGAIGLLTLGSWALGCWDAGTFGAGYVPMAPSTATMFVLCAVAILVRVHAPRRRAAFWVGLTVNAAVALVALVLLVLSVRGVYLGAEHLGFAIHSRPGETPIGHMSPMAAFCFLLAALSFLAALSSAPDRPLRAAAAWWLACLLAAIGIVLLLAYLYGMPVLYGSDFIPPAATTSLAFLVLGFALLGFAAPPLWASGRRTGPAEGPGRVLVLVFAILATGIVSTGLLYYRRTATHYRAEVERQLATVAELKVADLVQWRKERLADAAVFHENADFAGLVRRFFDNPDDADAAGRVRTWLAKVQAAHGYDRVSLLDAQGVQRVCVPDTPERDAPQIDRCVPEVLRLRQVTFVDLHRNAPDRPIHLLVMAPVLGEADGRPPLGVFVLRIDPHTYLYPLLGRWPTPSRTAETLLVRREGNEAVFLNELRFKTNAALNLRSPLNHTEMPAVKAVLGEEGIVEGRDYRGVPVLACVRAVPDSPWFLVARMDLSEVDAPLRQRLWVLVGVVSSLLLAAGAVVGLLWRRQTALYYKERYEADEALCQQEARYHRTLDSMMDGCHLVDRDWRYVYVNDAGARHGQRKKEELAGRTMLECYAGIAGTDLIDAMRRCMDERVPRRMENRFTYPDGSSAWFKLSIQPVLEGMFILSTDITERKYAEEKLRHLTEVLRAVRNVNQLITHEKDRDTLLRRACDILTETRGYRSAWIGVFDAAGRIEVAAESGLGAGFAVVRAQLESGEWPECCRQALARPGIVVTHDTSVNCVKCPLAHAYRDTAALAGALRHAGRDYGVLVVALPAAVADDENEQSLFGELSGDISFALFAIEGEHERQRAAAERQQMQAQLLQSQKLESIGTLASGVAHEINNPINGILNYAQLIHDVASGSNEKLAGYAAEILRETERVAIIVKNLLTFARHEKQGQSPACVKDIVENTLSLVRTVMRHDQIILEVDVPGDMPKIRCRSQQIQQVLMNLLTNARDALNEKYPGYHADKIVRVTARVIGNAEVGTRNAERGGREVISDQLSVISGRVSAGGGRETVESAGGEPGGVASGPPEGGTTNLGPRQACSSAFTRSGASSVAGVSDPSSGSGGPERKHWIRLTVEDHGGGIPPAVRDRILDPFFTTKPKDKGTGLGLSISHGIVKDHGGELWFESEVGKCTRFHVDLPVMENAEGGAATEAGSNQ
;
A
#
# COMPACT_ATOMS: atom_id res chain seq x y z
N MET A 1 -18.50 -16.25 -26.01
CA MET A 1 -18.19 -14.97 -25.32
C MET A 1 -19.16 -13.83 -25.70
N THR A 2 -20.29 -13.64 -25.01
CA THR A 2 -21.34 -12.63 -25.37
C THR A 2 -21.66 -11.63 -24.24
N ILE A 3 -20.73 -11.41 -23.28
CA ILE A 3 -21.01 -10.63 -22.04
C ILE A 3 -20.10 -9.39 -21.87
N MET A 4 -19.14 -9.12 -22.78
CA MET A 4 -18.32 -7.88 -22.72
C MET A 4 -18.74 -6.76 -23.69
N LEU A 5 -19.98 -6.79 -24.20
CA LEU A 5 -20.64 -5.65 -24.82
C LEU A 5 -21.84 -5.24 -23.95
N THR A 6 -21.57 -4.75 -22.74
CA THR A 6 -22.63 -4.21 -21.88
C THR A 6 -22.73 -2.68 -22.06
N PRO A 7 -23.93 -2.09 -21.93
CA PRO A 7 -24.15 -0.63 -21.91
C PRO A 7 -23.31 0.12 -20.86
N THR A 8 -22.61 -0.60 -19.98
CA THR A 8 -21.71 -0.04 -18.96
C THR A 8 -20.49 0.66 -19.56
N PHE A 9 -19.87 0.10 -20.62
CA PHE A 9 -18.60 0.62 -21.14
C PHE A 9 -18.78 1.98 -21.84
N GLU A 10 -19.81 2.13 -22.66
CA GLU A 10 -20.16 3.41 -23.30
C GLU A 10 -20.57 4.47 -22.26
N VAL A 11 -21.22 4.05 -21.17
CA VAL A 11 -21.53 4.93 -20.02
C VAL A 11 -20.25 5.39 -19.32
N TRP A 12 -19.27 4.51 -19.12
CA TRP A 12 -17.98 4.85 -18.52
C TRP A 12 -17.18 5.84 -19.37
N THR A 13 -17.06 5.62 -20.67
CA THR A 13 -16.29 6.53 -21.55
C THR A 13 -16.95 7.90 -21.69
N ARG A 14 -18.30 7.95 -21.74
CA ARG A 14 -19.04 9.22 -21.70
C ARG A 14 -18.88 9.95 -20.37
N ARG A 15 -18.92 9.24 -19.24
CA ARG A 15 -18.65 9.82 -17.92
C ARG A 15 -17.25 10.39 -17.83
N LEU A 16 -16.24 9.66 -18.30
CA LEU A 16 -14.86 10.13 -18.36
C LEU A 16 -14.73 11.41 -19.18
N ALA A 17 -15.29 11.43 -20.39
CA ALA A 17 -15.30 12.62 -21.25
C ALA A 17 -15.97 13.82 -20.55
N SER A 18 -17.14 13.62 -19.94
CA SER A 18 -17.86 14.68 -19.24
C SER A 18 -17.11 15.23 -18.02
N VAL A 19 -16.58 14.37 -17.16
CA VAL A 19 -15.85 14.79 -15.94
C VAL A 19 -14.58 15.54 -16.31
N CYS A 20 -13.79 15.00 -17.24
CA CYS A 20 -12.56 15.66 -17.69
C CYS A 20 -12.85 16.99 -18.41
N SER A 21 -13.89 17.07 -19.24
CA SER A 21 -14.28 18.35 -19.86
C SER A 21 -14.74 19.39 -18.84
N LEU A 22 -15.51 19.00 -17.81
CA LEU A 22 -15.89 19.92 -16.73
C LEU A 22 -14.67 20.44 -15.98
N ALA A 23 -13.70 19.57 -15.67
CA ALA A 23 -12.47 19.95 -15.01
C ALA A 23 -11.62 20.92 -15.85
N VAL A 24 -11.46 20.65 -17.15
CA VAL A 24 -10.76 21.56 -18.08
C VAL A 24 -11.44 22.93 -18.16
N GLY A 25 -12.77 22.93 -18.27
CA GLY A 25 -13.56 24.16 -18.27
C GLY A 25 -13.41 24.96 -16.97
N ALA A 26 -13.40 24.27 -15.82
CA ALA A 26 -13.19 24.90 -14.52
C ALA A 26 -11.80 25.53 -14.39
N ILE A 27 -10.74 24.84 -14.82
CA ILE A 27 -9.37 25.39 -14.84
C ILE A 27 -9.31 26.68 -15.70
N GLY A 28 -9.94 26.66 -16.88
CA GLY A 28 -10.02 27.84 -17.75
C GLY A 28 -10.80 29.00 -17.12
N LEU A 29 -11.97 28.75 -16.53
CA LEU A 29 -12.78 29.78 -15.88
C LEU A 29 -12.11 30.37 -14.64
N LEU A 30 -11.47 29.55 -13.81
CA LEU A 30 -10.69 30.01 -12.66
C LEU A 30 -9.55 30.93 -13.09
N THR A 31 -8.85 30.58 -14.18
CA THR A 31 -7.78 31.42 -14.75
C THR A 31 -8.33 32.76 -15.25
N LEU A 32 -9.45 32.77 -15.99
CA LEU A 32 -10.07 34.02 -16.43
C LEU A 32 -10.55 34.87 -15.24
N GLY A 33 -11.08 34.23 -14.19
CA GLY A 33 -11.44 34.88 -12.94
C GLY A 33 -10.24 35.52 -12.23
N SER A 34 -9.08 34.84 -12.19
CA SER A 34 -7.87 35.43 -11.60
C SER A 34 -7.37 36.66 -12.35
N TRP A 35 -7.49 36.66 -13.68
CA TRP A 35 -7.17 37.83 -14.51
C TRP A 35 -8.17 38.98 -14.29
N ALA A 36 -9.47 38.68 -14.17
CA ALA A 36 -10.50 39.68 -13.91
C ALA A 36 -10.35 40.35 -12.53
N LEU A 37 -9.90 39.60 -11.52
CA LEU A 37 -9.72 40.08 -10.15
C LEU A 37 -8.37 40.77 -9.91
N GLY A 38 -7.45 40.76 -10.89
CA GLY A 38 -6.10 41.32 -10.75
C GLY A 38 -5.15 40.49 -9.87
N CYS A 39 -5.59 39.33 -9.36
CA CYS A 39 -4.81 38.41 -8.53
C CYS A 39 -4.18 37.29 -9.37
N TRP A 40 -3.38 37.64 -10.38
CA TRP A 40 -2.82 36.66 -11.32
C TRP A 40 -1.81 35.70 -10.67
N ASP A 41 -1.15 36.09 -9.57
CA ASP A 41 -0.29 35.21 -8.76
C ASP A 41 -1.05 34.00 -8.19
N ALA A 42 -2.34 34.15 -7.86
CA ALA A 42 -3.17 33.05 -7.35
C ALA A 42 -3.46 31.98 -8.42
N GLY A 43 -3.30 32.33 -9.71
CA GLY A 43 -3.38 31.40 -10.84
C GLY A 43 -2.05 30.69 -11.17
N THR A 44 -0.99 30.97 -10.43
CA THR A 44 0.34 30.35 -10.59
C THR A 44 0.53 29.28 -9.52
N PHE A 45 0.99 28.08 -9.90
CA PHE A 45 1.34 27.02 -8.96
C PHE A 45 2.69 27.30 -8.26
N GLY A 46 2.85 28.50 -7.67
CA GLY A 46 4.05 28.95 -6.96
C GLY A 46 4.63 30.27 -7.47
N ALA A 47 5.31 30.99 -6.58
CA ALA A 47 5.94 32.28 -6.89
C ALA A 47 7.04 32.14 -7.96
N GLY A 48 6.98 32.97 -9.01
CA GLY A 48 7.98 33.04 -10.09
C GLY A 48 7.66 32.26 -11.38
N TYR A 49 6.46 31.65 -11.50
CA TYR A 49 6.02 30.99 -12.73
C TYR A 49 5.08 31.87 -13.56
N VAL A 50 5.16 31.74 -14.89
CA VAL A 50 4.30 32.47 -15.85
C VAL A 50 2.85 31.99 -15.70
N PRO A 51 1.88 32.90 -15.49
CA PRO A 51 0.46 32.55 -15.45
C PRO A 51 -0.05 32.15 -16.83
N MET A 52 -1.10 31.35 -16.84
CA MET A 52 -1.76 30.93 -18.08
C MET A 52 -2.43 32.13 -18.76
N ALA A 53 -2.19 32.29 -20.08
CA ALA A 53 -2.71 33.41 -20.85
C ALA A 53 -4.24 33.37 -21.00
N PRO A 54 -4.93 34.54 -21.02
CA PRO A 54 -6.38 34.62 -21.20
C PRO A 54 -6.87 33.91 -22.47
N SER A 55 -6.18 34.13 -23.60
CA SER A 55 -6.47 33.44 -24.88
C SER A 55 -6.44 31.91 -24.76
N THR A 56 -5.49 31.38 -23.97
CA THR A 56 -5.34 29.93 -23.71
C THR A 56 -6.49 29.42 -22.86
N ALA A 57 -6.87 30.16 -21.82
CA ALA A 57 -8.00 29.81 -20.94
C ALA A 57 -9.33 29.77 -21.70
N THR A 58 -9.59 30.75 -22.57
CA THR A 58 -10.78 30.76 -23.42
C THR A 58 -10.82 29.55 -24.36
N MET A 59 -9.71 29.17 -24.97
CA MET A 59 -9.64 27.98 -25.84
C MET A 59 -9.99 26.68 -25.08
N PHE A 60 -9.52 26.50 -23.85
CA PHE A 60 -9.89 25.33 -23.04
C PHE A 60 -11.38 25.30 -22.69
N VAL A 61 -11.99 26.44 -22.35
CA VAL A 61 -13.43 26.55 -22.10
C VAL A 61 -14.22 26.17 -23.35
N LEU A 62 -13.81 26.69 -24.52
CA LEU A 62 -14.46 26.36 -25.80
C LEU A 62 -14.36 24.87 -26.15
N CYS A 63 -13.18 24.26 -26.00
CA CYS A 63 -12.99 22.82 -26.21
C CYS A 63 -13.85 21.99 -25.23
N ALA A 64 -13.89 22.36 -23.95
CA ALA A 64 -14.70 21.70 -22.93
C ALA A 64 -16.21 21.74 -23.27
N VAL A 65 -16.73 22.90 -23.64
CA VAL A 65 -18.13 23.08 -24.06
C VAL A 65 -18.44 22.26 -25.30
N ALA A 66 -17.57 22.27 -26.32
CA ALA A 66 -17.76 21.50 -27.54
C ALA A 66 -17.85 19.99 -27.28
N ILE A 67 -16.99 19.45 -26.41
CA ILE A 67 -17.03 18.03 -26.00
C ILE A 67 -18.32 17.74 -25.20
N LEU A 68 -18.65 18.56 -24.21
CA LEU A 68 -19.83 18.36 -23.35
C LEU A 68 -21.15 18.35 -24.14
N VAL A 69 -21.33 19.33 -25.04
CA VAL A 69 -22.51 19.42 -25.91
C VAL A 69 -22.62 18.16 -26.77
N ARG A 70 -21.51 17.65 -27.30
CA ARG A 70 -21.50 16.50 -28.18
C ARG A 70 -21.67 15.16 -27.45
N VAL A 71 -21.21 15.05 -26.20
CA VAL A 71 -21.39 13.88 -25.33
C VAL A 71 -22.84 13.76 -24.84
N HIS A 72 -23.49 14.87 -24.47
CA HIS A 72 -24.86 14.86 -23.92
C HIS A 72 -25.94 14.88 -25.00
N ALA A 73 -25.68 15.44 -26.18
CA ALA A 73 -26.64 15.50 -27.29
C ALA A 73 -26.11 14.83 -28.58
N PRO A 74 -25.71 13.54 -28.56
CA PRO A 74 -24.95 12.94 -29.65
C PRO A 74 -25.74 12.77 -30.96
N ARG A 75 -27.08 12.81 -30.90
CA ARG A 75 -27.98 12.66 -32.05
C ARG A 75 -28.52 13.98 -32.60
N ARG A 76 -28.27 15.13 -31.94
CA ARG A 76 -28.78 16.44 -32.40
C ARG A 76 -27.86 17.03 -33.46
N ARG A 77 -28.40 17.35 -34.65
CA ARG A 77 -27.65 18.05 -35.72
C ARG A 77 -27.04 19.36 -35.26
N ALA A 78 -27.73 20.12 -34.41
CA ALA A 78 -27.21 21.35 -33.82
C ALA A 78 -25.93 21.11 -33.00
N ALA A 79 -25.87 20.06 -32.20
CA ALA A 79 -24.69 19.71 -31.40
C ALA A 79 -23.47 19.33 -32.26
N PHE A 80 -23.70 18.69 -33.42
CA PHE A 80 -22.66 18.40 -34.39
C PHE A 80 -22.08 19.68 -34.99
N TRP A 81 -22.94 20.58 -35.49
CA TRP A 81 -22.50 21.84 -36.09
C TRP A 81 -21.80 22.76 -35.08
N VAL A 82 -22.32 22.86 -33.85
CA VAL A 82 -21.66 23.62 -32.77
C VAL A 82 -20.27 23.05 -32.45
N GLY A 83 -20.14 21.72 -32.34
CA GLY A 83 -18.84 21.10 -32.08
C GLY A 83 -17.83 21.34 -33.21
N LEU A 84 -18.30 21.27 -34.46
CA LEU A 84 -17.48 21.51 -35.66
C LEU A 84 -17.03 22.96 -35.76
N THR A 85 -17.94 23.93 -35.61
CA THR A 85 -17.62 25.35 -35.72
C THR A 85 -16.67 25.81 -34.63
N VAL A 86 -16.90 25.40 -33.37
CA VAL A 86 -16.03 25.74 -32.25
C VAL A 86 -14.62 25.17 -32.45
N ASN A 87 -14.47 23.91 -32.86
CA ASN A 87 -13.15 23.33 -33.07
C ASN A 87 -12.43 23.88 -34.30
N ALA A 88 -13.15 24.19 -35.38
CA ALA A 88 -12.56 24.87 -36.54
C ALA A 88 -12.03 26.26 -36.14
N ALA A 89 -12.76 27.01 -35.31
CA ALA A 89 -12.31 28.29 -34.77
C ALA A 89 -11.08 28.12 -33.86
N VAL A 90 -11.09 27.15 -32.93
CA VAL A 90 -9.94 26.83 -32.07
C VAL A 90 -8.71 26.50 -32.90
N ALA A 91 -8.84 25.63 -33.92
CA ALA A 91 -7.73 25.25 -34.80
C ALA A 91 -7.18 26.45 -35.59
N LEU A 92 -8.06 27.29 -36.13
CA LEU A 92 -7.66 28.48 -36.88
C LEU A 92 -6.92 29.47 -35.99
N VAL A 93 -7.45 29.79 -34.81
CA VAL A 93 -6.81 30.71 -33.86
C VAL A 93 -5.48 30.13 -33.39
N ALA A 94 -5.44 28.85 -33.03
CA ALA A 94 -4.20 28.18 -32.62
C ALA A 94 -3.14 28.18 -33.74
N LEU A 95 -3.53 27.95 -35.00
CA LEU A 95 -2.60 28.00 -36.14
C LEU A 95 -2.02 29.40 -36.34
N VAL A 96 -2.88 30.43 -36.30
CA VAL A 96 -2.46 31.83 -36.47
C VAL A 96 -1.51 32.22 -35.33
N LEU A 97 -1.87 31.94 -34.08
CA LEU A 97 -1.03 32.24 -32.92
C LEU A 97 0.29 31.46 -32.94
N LEU A 98 0.29 30.20 -33.38
CA LEU A 98 1.51 29.41 -33.54
C LEU A 98 2.46 30.07 -34.55
N VAL A 99 1.97 30.45 -35.72
CA VAL A 99 2.78 31.07 -36.79
C VAL A 99 3.35 32.42 -36.34
N LEU A 100 2.54 33.23 -35.65
CA LEU A 100 2.96 34.54 -35.13
C LEU A 100 3.97 34.39 -33.99
N SER A 101 3.71 33.48 -33.05
CA SER A 101 4.59 33.21 -31.90
C SER A 101 5.95 32.67 -32.33
N VAL A 102 6.01 31.81 -33.36
CA VAL A 102 7.28 31.33 -33.95
C VAL A 102 8.08 32.46 -34.60
N ARG A 103 7.42 33.53 -35.06
CA ARG A 103 8.06 34.74 -35.61
C ARG A 103 8.34 35.82 -34.54
N GLY A 104 8.07 35.55 -33.26
CA GLY A 104 8.22 36.52 -32.18
C GLY A 104 7.23 37.68 -32.22
N VAL A 105 6.09 37.51 -32.92
CA VAL A 105 5.03 38.52 -33.03
C VAL A 105 3.90 38.18 -32.06
N TYR A 106 3.54 39.13 -31.19
CA TYR A 106 2.54 38.94 -30.15
C TYR A 106 1.38 39.95 -30.33
N LEU A 107 0.14 39.46 -30.39
CA LEU A 107 -1.03 40.29 -30.65
C LEU A 107 -1.67 40.76 -29.34
N GLY A 108 -1.92 42.06 -29.20
CA GLY A 108 -2.66 42.61 -28.04
C GLY A 108 -4.10 42.08 -27.93
N ALA A 109 -4.67 41.57 -29.02
CA ALA A 109 -5.97 40.90 -29.01
C ALA A 109 -6.03 39.65 -28.11
N GLU A 110 -4.88 39.02 -27.82
CA GLU A 110 -4.80 37.87 -26.91
C GLU A 110 -5.12 38.21 -25.45
N HIS A 111 -5.03 39.48 -25.09
CA HIS A 111 -5.30 39.97 -23.74
C HIS A 111 -6.79 39.99 -23.44
N LEU A 112 -7.66 39.90 -24.45
CA LEU A 112 -9.13 39.87 -24.32
C LEU A 112 -9.71 41.03 -23.47
N GLY A 113 -9.02 42.18 -23.43
CA GLY A 113 -9.41 43.35 -22.65
C GLY A 113 -8.95 43.34 -21.19
N PHE A 114 -8.18 42.33 -20.74
CA PHE A 114 -7.57 42.32 -19.41
C PHE A 114 -6.33 43.22 -19.36
N ALA A 115 -6.11 43.90 -18.23
CA ALA A 115 -4.94 44.73 -18.01
C ALA A 115 -3.70 43.85 -17.78
N ILE A 116 -2.67 43.98 -18.63
CA ILE A 116 -1.41 43.23 -18.52
C ILE A 116 -0.29 44.20 -18.18
N HIS A 117 0.30 44.05 -16.99
CA HIS A 117 1.46 44.83 -16.55
C HIS A 117 2.73 43.99 -16.77
N SER A 118 3.36 44.12 -17.93
CA SER A 118 4.72 43.59 -18.15
C SER A 118 5.74 44.70 -17.95
N ARG A 119 6.79 44.44 -17.17
CA ARG A 119 7.95 45.34 -17.08
C ARG A 119 8.79 45.21 -18.36
N PRO A 120 9.42 46.28 -18.86
CA PRO A 120 10.33 46.19 -19.99
C PRO A 120 11.51 45.26 -19.65
N GLY A 121 11.68 44.15 -20.38
CA GLY A 121 12.80 43.21 -20.22
C GLY A 121 12.47 41.84 -19.61
N GLU A 122 11.23 41.58 -19.20
CA GLU A 122 10.77 40.26 -18.73
C GLU A 122 9.98 39.50 -19.81
N THR A 123 9.83 38.17 -19.66
CA THR A 123 9.07 37.32 -20.61
C THR A 123 7.67 37.89 -20.86
N PRO A 124 7.20 37.99 -22.13
CA PRO A 124 5.90 38.58 -22.45
C PRO A 124 4.74 37.78 -21.84
N ILE A 125 4.24 38.26 -20.69
CA ILE A 125 3.14 37.65 -19.95
C ILE A 125 1.82 37.92 -20.68
N GLY A 126 0.89 36.95 -20.65
CA GLY A 126 -0.45 37.12 -21.20
C GLY A 126 -0.62 36.68 -22.66
N HIS A 127 0.43 36.15 -23.27
CA HIS A 127 0.40 35.57 -24.62
C HIS A 127 0.46 34.04 -24.58
N MET A 128 -0.17 33.40 -25.56
CA MET A 128 -0.17 31.95 -25.69
C MET A 128 1.23 31.43 -26.05
N SER A 129 1.69 30.38 -25.36
CA SER A 129 2.94 29.71 -25.73
C SER A 129 2.81 28.98 -27.08
N PRO A 130 3.86 28.92 -27.91
CA PRO A 130 3.84 28.15 -29.15
C PRO A 130 3.52 26.66 -28.89
N MET A 131 4.01 26.12 -27.77
CA MET A 131 3.71 24.74 -27.37
C MET A 131 2.22 24.54 -27.07
N ALA A 132 1.58 25.50 -26.40
CA ALA A 132 0.13 25.44 -26.15
C ALA A 132 -0.67 25.54 -27.45
N ALA A 133 -0.29 26.43 -28.36
CA ALA A 133 -0.93 26.55 -29.66
C ALA A 133 -0.83 25.24 -30.48
N PHE A 134 0.34 24.59 -30.48
CA PHE A 134 0.52 23.27 -31.09
C PHE A 134 -0.36 22.19 -30.44
N CYS A 135 -0.46 22.17 -29.11
CA CYS A 135 -1.32 21.22 -28.40
C CYS A 135 -2.81 21.41 -28.74
N PHE A 136 -3.28 22.65 -28.92
CA PHE A 136 -4.65 22.91 -29.38
C PHE A 136 -4.90 22.42 -30.82
N LEU A 137 -3.91 22.49 -31.71
CA LEU A 137 -4.03 21.89 -33.04
C LEU A 137 -4.20 20.37 -32.97
N LEU A 138 -3.42 19.69 -32.13
CA LEU A 138 -3.56 18.25 -31.88
C LEU A 138 -4.94 17.92 -31.29
N ALA A 139 -5.42 18.71 -30.33
CA ALA A 139 -6.74 18.55 -29.73
C ALA A 139 -7.86 18.69 -30.77
N ALA A 140 -7.78 19.72 -31.63
CA ALA A 140 -8.76 19.95 -32.67
C ALA A 140 -8.76 18.85 -33.75
N LEU A 141 -7.58 18.38 -34.16
CA LEU A 141 -7.45 17.25 -35.09
C LEU A 141 -8.03 15.96 -34.51
N SER A 142 -7.76 15.68 -33.22
CA SER A 142 -8.34 14.54 -32.51
C SER A 142 -9.88 14.62 -32.47
N PHE A 143 -10.41 15.79 -32.13
CA PHE A 143 -11.86 16.01 -32.06
C PHE A 143 -12.54 15.90 -33.42
N LEU A 144 -11.97 16.47 -34.49
CA LEU A 144 -12.49 16.38 -35.86
C LEU A 144 -12.47 14.95 -36.40
N ALA A 145 -11.41 14.19 -36.10
CA ALA A 145 -11.31 12.79 -36.44
C ALA A 145 -12.38 11.97 -35.70
N ALA A 146 -12.63 12.25 -34.41
CA ALA A 146 -13.70 11.63 -33.63
C ALA A 146 -15.10 12.01 -34.14
N LEU A 147 -15.33 13.27 -34.57
CA LEU A 147 -16.62 13.72 -35.10
C LEU A 147 -17.04 12.99 -36.39
N SER A 148 -16.06 12.68 -37.24
CA SER A 148 -16.29 12.10 -38.57
C SER A 148 -16.15 10.57 -38.60
N SER A 149 -16.04 9.95 -37.42
CA SER A 149 -15.94 8.50 -37.25
C SER A 149 -17.32 7.85 -37.45
N ALA A 150 -17.67 7.54 -38.70
CA ALA A 150 -18.75 6.61 -39.01
C ALA A 150 -18.30 5.16 -38.67
N PRO A 151 -19.24 4.23 -38.36
CA PRO A 151 -18.91 2.81 -38.14
C PRO A 151 -18.07 2.18 -39.25
N ASP A 152 -18.17 2.72 -40.47
CA ASP A 152 -17.50 2.22 -41.68
C ASP A 152 -16.07 2.76 -41.90
N ARG A 153 -15.51 3.59 -40.99
CA ARG A 153 -14.18 4.22 -41.14
C ARG A 153 -13.29 4.07 -39.89
N PRO A 154 -12.80 2.86 -39.56
CA PRO A 154 -12.05 2.58 -38.32
C PRO A 154 -10.71 3.35 -38.22
N LEU A 155 -10.08 3.66 -39.36
CA LEU A 155 -8.82 4.42 -39.42
C LEU A 155 -8.95 5.82 -38.79
N ARG A 156 -10.12 6.47 -38.92
CA ARG A 156 -10.34 7.81 -38.36
C ARG A 156 -10.56 7.78 -36.85
N ALA A 157 -11.27 6.77 -36.37
CA ALA A 157 -11.44 6.55 -34.93
C ALA A 157 -10.08 6.23 -34.27
N ALA A 158 -9.27 5.37 -34.92
CA ALA A 158 -7.89 5.09 -34.51
C ALA A 158 -7.03 6.37 -34.47
N ALA A 159 -7.07 7.20 -35.51
CA ALA A 159 -6.33 8.46 -35.55
C ALA A 159 -6.76 9.43 -34.44
N ALA A 160 -8.07 9.56 -34.19
CA ALA A 160 -8.60 10.40 -33.12
C ALA A 160 -8.06 10.02 -31.75
N TRP A 161 -8.05 8.72 -31.46
CA TRP A 161 -7.58 8.17 -30.20
C TRP A 161 -6.07 8.32 -30.01
N TRP A 162 -5.27 8.05 -31.05
CA TRP A 162 -3.83 8.24 -31.00
C TRP A 162 -3.42 9.71 -30.83
N LEU A 163 -4.10 10.64 -31.48
CA LEU A 163 -3.88 12.08 -31.28
C LEU A 163 -4.22 12.52 -29.85
N ALA A 164 -5.27 11.95 -29.24
CA ALA A 164 -5.62 12.22 -27.84
C ALA A 164 -4.57 11.64 -26.86
N CYS A 165 -4.05 10.43 -27.13
CA CYS A 165 -2.93 9.85 -26.38
C CYS A 165 -1.68 10.72 -26.46
N LEU A 166 -1.33 11.20 -27.67
CA LEU A 166 -0.17 12.08 -27.88
C LEU A 166 -0.33 13.38 -27.08
N LEU A 167 -1.52 13.99 -27.10
CA LEU A 167 -1.82 15.20 -26.32
C LEU A 167 -1.67 14.96 -24.81
N ALA A 168 -2.23 13.87 -24.29
CA ALA A 168 -2.09 13.51 -22.88
C ALA A 168 -0.63 13.27 -22.51
N ALA A 169 0.14 12.58 -23.34
CA ALA A 169 1.56 12.33 -23.12
C ALA A 169 2.38 13.63 -23.07
N ILE A 170 2.12 14.58 -23.99
CA ILE A 170 2.76 15.90 -23.95
C ILE A 170 2.41 16.63 -22.65
N GLY A 171 1.14 16.58 -22.21
CA GLY A 171 0.70 17.13 -20.93
C GLY A 171 1.45 16.54 -19.72
N ILE A 172 1.65 15.22 -19.68
CA ILE A 172 2.43 14.53 -18.63
C ILE A 172 3.89 15.00 -18.64
N VAL A 173 4.54 15.03 -19.81
CA VAL A 173 5.95 15.43 -19.92
C VAL A 173 6.14 16.88 -19.45
N LEU A 174 5.25 17.78 -19.85
CA LEU A 174 5.30 19.18 -19.41
C LEU A 174 5.07 19.32 -17.90
N LEU A 175 4.09 18.59 -17.34
CA LEU A 175 3.82 18.62 -15.88
C LEU A 175 4.96 18.02 -15.05
N LEU A 176 5.59 16.94 -15.52
CA LEU A 176 6.76 16.35 -14.87
C LEU A 176 7.93 17.34 -14.85
N ALA A 177 8.15 18.08 -15.94
CA ALA A 177 9.19 19.10 -15.97
C ALA A 177 9.01 20.16 -14.88
N TYR A 178 7.76 20.53 -14.57
CA TYR A 178 7.42 21.39 -13.43
C TYR A 178 7.69 20.73 -12.08
N LEU A 179 7.33 19.44 -11.91
CA LEU A 179 7.56 18.70 -10.66
C LEU A 179 9.05 18.58 -10.30
N TYR A 180 9.92 18.46 -11.31
CA TYR A 180 11.38 18.40 -11.13
C TYR A 180 12.05 19.79 -11.09
N GLY A 181 11.27 20.88 -11.02
CA GLY A 181 11.79 22.25 -10.90
C GLY A 181 12.50 22.76 -12.16
N MET A 182 12.21 22.18 -13.33
CA MET A 182 12.89 22.46 -14.60
C MET A 182 11.86 22.65 -15.73
N PRO A 183 10.97 23.65 -15.64
CA PRO A 183 9.92 23.84 -16.63
C PRO A 183 10.48 24.07 -18.04
N VAL A 184 9.93 23.34 -19.01
CA VAL A 184 10.37 23.33 -20.42
C VAL A 184 10.24 24.72 -21.04
N LEU A 185 11.27 25.17 -21.77
CA LEU A 185 11.37 26.48 -22.46
C LEU A 185 11.56 27.72 -21.57
N TYR A 186 11.64 27.61 -20.24
CA TYR A 186 12.04 28.75 -19.40
C TYR A 186 13.48 29.18 -19.71
N GLY A 187 13.70 30.47 -19.99
CA GLY A 187 15.00 31.02 -20.39
C GLY A 187 15.35 30.86 -21.88
N SER A 188 14.40 30.45 -22.73
CA SER A 188 14.53 30.47 -24.19
C SER A 188 13.85 31.71 -24.80
N ASP A 189 14.07 31.97 -26.09
CA ASP A 189 13.40 33.06 -26.84
C ASP A 189 11.86 32.84 -26.97
N PHE A 190 11.36 31.68 -26.56
CA PHE A 190 9.95 31.32 -26.62
C PHE A 190 9.26 31.39 -25.26
N ILE A 191 8.00 31.81 -25.26
CA ILE A 191 7.15 31.81 -24.06
C ILE A 191 6.93 30.36 -23.60
N PRO A 192 7.24 30.01 -22.36
CA PRO A 192 7.03 28.66 -21.86
C PRO A 192 5.55 28.39 -21.51
N PRO A 193 5.06 27.14 -21.64
CA PRO A 193 3.71 26.78 -21.25
C PRO A 193 3.57 26.80 -19.72
N ALA A 194 2.53 27.46 -19.19
CA ALA A 194 2.27 27.49 -17.74
C ALA A 194 1.98 26.09 -17.16
N ALA A 195 2.22 25.90 -15.86
CA ALA A 195 1.92 24.65 -15.17
C ALA A 195 0.41 24.29 -15.24
N THR A 196 -0.45 25.29 -15.03
CA THR A 196 -1.91 25.18 -15.18
C THR A 196 -2.32 24.82 -16.62
N THR A 197 -1.64 25.36 -17.62
CA THR A 197 -1.83 25.00 -19.03
C THR A 197 -1.45 23.54 -19.31
N SER A 198 -0.33 23.09 -18.73
CA SER A 198 0.15 21.71 -18.88
C SER A 198 -0.82 20.69 -18.25
N LEU A 199 -1.33 21.01 -17.05
CA LEU A 199 -2.38 20.22 -16.39
C LEU A 199 -3.68 20.21 -17.21
N ALA A 200 -4.10 21.36 -17.75
CA ALA A 200 -5.31 21.45 -18.57
C ALA A 200 -5.21 20.61 -19.85
N PHE A 201 -4.04 20.56 -20.52
CA PHE A 201 -3.83 19.68 -21.68
C PHE A 201 -3.86 18.19 -21.33
N LEU A 202 -3.30 17.80 -20.18
CA LEU A 202 -3.40 16.42 -19.70
C LEU A 202 -4.86 16.00 -19.54
N VAL A 203 -5.65 16.81 -18.83
CA VAL A 203 -7.08 16.53 -18.59
C VAL A 203 -7.87 16.59 -19.89
N LEU A 204 -7.56 17.51 -20.82
CA LEU A 204 -8.18 17.58 -22.14
C LEU A 204 -7.87 16.35 -23.00
N GLY A 205 -6.65 15.83 -22.93
CA GLY A 205 -6.26 14.57 -23.57
C GLY A 205 -7.13 13.40 -23.08
N PHE A 206 -7.35 13.28 -21.77
CA PHE A 206 -8.26 12.27 -21.21
C PHE A 206 -9.73 12.48 -21.62
N ALA A 207 -10.19 13.73 -21.71
CA ALA A 207 -11.53 14.04 -22.19
C ALA A 207 -11.73 13.56 -23.64
N LEU A 208 -10.74 13.81 -24.51
CA LEU A 208 -10.74 13.38 -25.90
C LEU A 208 -10.61 11.85 -26.05
N LEU A 209 -9.86 11.17 -25.16
CA LEU A 209 -9.80 9.71 -25.12
C LEU A 209 -11.16 9.10 -24.79
N GLY A 210 -11.87 9.63 -23.79
CA GLY A 210 -13.25 9.22 -23.47
C GLY A 210 -14.22 9.49 -24.63
N PHE A 211 -14.00 10.58 -25.37
CA PHE A 211 -14.81 10.95 -26.53
C PHE A 211 -14.56 10.06 -27.76
N ALA A 212 -13.31 9.69 -28.04
CA ALA A 212 -12.90 8.90 -29.23
C ALA A 212 -13.04 7.38 -29.06
N ALA A 213 -13.19 6.89 -27.83
CA ALA A 213 -13.26 5.47 -27.47
C ALA A 213 -14.45 4.67 -28.10
N PRO A 214 -15.70 5.15 -28.09
CA PRO A 214 -16.86 4.36 -28.55
C PRO A 214 -16.79 3.84 -30.01
N PRO A 215 -16.40 4.63 -31.03
CA PRO A 215 -16.37 4.17 -32.43
C PRO A 215 -15.27 3.14 -32.73
N LEU A 216 -14.14 3.16 -32.01
CA LEU A 216 -13.03 2.21 -32.18
C LEU A 216 -13.45 0.78 -31.82
N TRP A 217 -14.13 0.61 -30.69
CA TRP A 217 -14.55 -0.70 -30.19
C TRP A 217 -15.87 -1.20 -30.77
N ALA A 218 -16.72 -0.31 -31.31
CA ALA A 218 -17.90 -0.71 -32.08
C ALA A 218 -17.55 -1.32 -33.45
N SER A 219 -16.40 -0.95 -34.04
CA SER A 219 -15.95 -1.44 -35.36
C SER A 219 -15.40 -2.87 -35.37
N GLY A 220 -15.20 -3.50 -34.21
CA GLY A 220 -14.65 -4.86 -34.08
C GLY A 220 -15.53 -6.00 -34.62
N ARG A 221 -16.62 -5.70 -35.35
CA ARG A 221 -17.55 -6.72 -35.85
C ARG A 221 -17.28 -7.25 -37.26
N ARG A 222 -16.40 -6.67 -38.08
CA ARG A 222 -16.09 -7.24 -39.42
C ARG A 222 -14.69 -6.86 -39.93
N THR A 223 -13.77 -7.83 -39.96
CA THR A 223 -13.09 -8.42 -41.15
C THR A 223 -11.69 -8.99 -40.82
N GLY A 224 -11.49 -10.30 -41.08
CA GLY A 224 -10.19 -10.92 -41.36
C GLY A 224 -9.13 -11.02 -40.24
N PRO A 225 -8.04 -11.78 -40.45
CA PRO A 225 -6.99 -11.97 -39.46
C PRO A 225 -6.27 -10.65 -39.21
N ALA A 226 -6.56 -10.03 -38.06
CA ALA A 226 -5.91 -8.81 -37.62
C ALA A 226 -4.49 -9.11 -37.11
N GLU A 227 -3.52 -9.24 -38.03
CA GLU A 227 -2.07 -9.21 -37.70
C GLU A 227 -1.59 -7.80 -37.27
N GLY A 228 -2.45 -6.78 -37.29
CA GLY A 228 -2.06 -5.36 -37.24
C GLY A 228 -2.01 -4.65 -35.87
N PRO A 229 -2.93 -4.84 -34.90
CA PRO A 229 -3.07 -3.88 -33.81
C PRO A 229 -1.92 -3.91 -32.80
N GLY A 230 -1.35 -5.08 -32.52
CA GLY A 230 -0.19 -5.21 -31.63
C GLY A 230 1.10 -4.62 -32.20
N ARG A 231 1.35 -4.82 -33.51
CA ARG A 231 2.53 -4.26 -34.20
C ARG A 231 2.50 -2.73 -34.23
N VAL A 232 1.32 -2.13 -34.41
CA VAL A 232 1.15 -0.67 -34.37
C VAL A 232 1.42 -0.10 -32.98
N LEU A 233 0.93 -0.74 -31.92
CA LEU A 233 1.20 -0.33 -30.52
C LEU A 233 2.70 -0.36 -30.19
N VAL A 234 3.41 -1.42 -30.62
CA VAL A 234 4.85 -1.55 -30.42
C VAL A 234 5.63 -0.50 -31.23
N LEU A 235 5.23 -0.24 -32.49
CA LEU A 235 5.84 0.78 -33.33
C LEU A 235 5.70 2.18 -32.72
N VAL A 236 4.50 2.53 -32.23
CA VAL A 236 4.24 3.83 -31.59
C VAL A 236 5.06 3.97 -30.30
N PHE A 237 5.13 2.93 -29.48
CA PHE A 237 5.99 2.92 -28.29
C PHE A 237 7.47 3.14 -28.67
N ALA A 238 7.97 2.45 -29.70
CA ALA A 238 9.36 2.59 -30.15
C ALA A 238 9.67 4.01 -30.65
N ILE A 239 8.76 4.63 -31.41
CA ILE A 239 8.91 6.01 -31.88
C ILE A 239 8.92 7.00 -30.70
N LEU A 240 7.98 6.88 -29.77
CA LEU A 240 7.91 7.73 -28.59
C LEU A 240 9.14 7.56 -27.69
N ALA A 241 9.58 6.32 -27.47
CA ALA A 241 10.78 6.03 -26.68
C ALA A 241 12.02 6.67 -27.30
N THR A 242 12.20 6.51 -28.62
CA THR A 242 13.31 7.12 -29.36
C THR A 242 13.27 8.64 -29.27
N GLY A 243 12.08 9.25 -29.38
CA GLY A 243 11.88 10.69 -29.25
C GLY A 243 12.23 11.23 -27.86
N ILE A 244 11.78 10.56 -26.80
CA ILE A 244 12.08 10.93 -25.41
C ILE A 244 13.59 10.84 -25.15
N VAL A 245 14.23 9.75 -25.54
CA VAL A 245 15.69 9.56 -25.35
C VAL A 245 16.50 10.58 -26.14
N SER A 246 16.14 10.82 -27.41
CA SER A 246 16.85 11.79 -28.26
C SER A 246 16.72 13.22 -27.72
N THR A 247 15.52 13.60 -27.25
CA THR A 247 15.28 14.91 -26.62
C THR A 247 16.06 15.05 -25.32
N GLY A 248 16.08 14.01 -24.48
CA GLY A 248 16.88 13.99 -23.25
C GLY A 248 18.38 14.13 -23.50
N LEU A 249 18.91 13.50 -24.55
CA LEU A 249 20.32 13.62 -24.95
C LEU A 249 20.67 15.02 -25.47
N LEU A 250 19.83 15.59 -26.34
CA LEU A 250 20.01 16.96 -26.83
C LEU A 250 19.95 17.98 -25.70
N TYR A 251 19.01 17.79 -24.78
CA TYR A 251 18.88 18.61 -23.57
C TYR A 251 20.16 18.55 -22.71
N TYR A 252 20.63 17.35 -22.37
CA TYR A 252 21.85 17.17 -21.58
C TYR A 252 23.06 17.87 -22.21
N ARG A 253 23.25 17.70 -23.53
CA ARG A 253 24.35 18.35 -24.27
C ARG A 253 24.28 19.87 -24.15
N ARG A 254 23.10 20.45 -24.33
CA ARG A 254 22.90 21.92 -24.24
C ARG A 254 23.11 22.44 -22.82
N THR A 255 22.62 21.73 -21.81
CA THR A 255 22.81 22.12 -20.41
C THR A 255 24.28 22.02 -20.00
N ALA A 256 25.00 20.97 -20.43
CA ALA A 256 26.43 20.81 -20.13
C ALA A 256 27.27 21.97 -20.67
N THR A 257 27.00 22.42 -21.91
CA THR A 257 27.72 23.56 -22.49
C THR A 257 27.44 24.87 -21.75
N HIS A 258 26.18 25.16 -21.40
CA HIS A 258 25.85 26.38 -20.66
C HIS A 258 26.43 26.38 -19.24
N TYR A 259 26.37 25.24 -18.55
CA TYR A 259 26.89 25.13 -17.19
C TYR A 259 28.42 25.33 -17.16
N ARG A 260 29.13 24.72 -18.12
CA ARG A 260 30.58 24.90 -18.24
C ARG A 260 30.95 26.35 -18.51
N ALA A 261 30.26 27.01 -19.44
CA ALA A 261 30.49 28.43 -19.73
C ALA A 261 30.24 29.33 -18.50
N GLU A 262 29.27 29.00 -17.64
CA GLU A 262 29.03 29.73 -16.40
C GLU A 262 30.20 29.57 -15.41
N VAL A 263 30.71 28.35 -15.25
CA VAL A 263 31.86 28.08 -14.37
C VAL A 263 33.13 28.77 -14.90
N GLU A 264 33.35 28.74 -16.21
CA GLU A 264 34.43 29.47 -16.88
C GLU A 264 34.34 30.98 -16.60
N ARG A 265 33.14 31.56 -16.74
CA ARG A 265 32.89 32.98 -16.44
C ARG A 265 33.17 33.29 -14.97
N GLN A 266 32.73 32.45 -14.04
CA GLN A 266 33.00 32.62 -12.61
C GLN A 266 34.49 32.58 -12.29
N LEU A 267 35.24 31.61 -12.85
CA LEU A 267 36.69 31.52 -12.72
C LEU A 267 37.40 32.77 -13.26
N ALA A 268 36.96 33.28 -14.42
CA ALA A 268 37.47 34.52 -14.98
C ALA A 268 37.22 35.73 -14.09
N THR A 269 35.99 35.90 -13.58
CA THR A 269 35.66 36.98 -12.64
C THR A 269 36.49 36.89 -11.36
N VAL A 270 36.71 35.69 -10.81
CA VAL A 270 37.58 35.51 -9.64
C VAL A 270 39.02 35.91 -9.96
N ALA A 271 39.58 35.44 -11.08
CA ALA A 271 40.94 35.78 -11.48
C ALA A 271 41.11 37.30 -11.68
N GLU A 272 40.17 37.95 -12.37
CA GLU A 272 40.18 39.39 -12.61
C GLU A 272 40.10 40.19 -11.31
N LEU A 273 39.21 39.80 -10.40
CA LEU A 273 39.08 40.44 -9.09
C LEU A 273 40.36 40.28 -8.26
N LYS A 274 40.99 39.09 -8.27
CA LYS A 274 42.25 38.87 -7.57
C LYS A 274 43.43 39.64 -8.16
N VAL A 275 43.50 39.76 -9.48
CA VAL A 275 44.51 40.61 -10.13
C VAL A 275 44.30 42.07 -9.75
N ALA A 276 43.06 42.57 -9.76
CA ALA A 276 42.74 43.92 -9.33
C ALA A 276 43.15 44.17 -7.86
N ASP A 277 42.84 43.23 -6.96
CA ASP A 277 43.24 43.28 -5.56
C ASP A 277 44.78 43.33 -5.39
N LEU A 278 45.51 42.51 -6.15
CA LEU A 278 46.98 42.49 -6.13
C LEU A 278 47.59 43.79 -6.63
N VAL A 279 47.08 44.33 -7.75
CA VAL A 279 47.55 45.59 -8.33
C VAL A 279 47.28 46.73 -7.35
N GLN A 280 46.08 46.79 -6.77
CA GLN A 280 45.71 47.79 -5.79
C GLN A 280 46.58 47.71 -4.53
N TRP A 281 46.74 46.50 -3.97
CA TRP A 281 47.61 46.28 -2.81
C TRP A 281 49.05 46.71 -3.08
N ARG A 282 49.61 46.35 -4.24
CA ARG A 282 50.97 46.75 -4.62
C ARG A 282 51.10 48.26 -4.77
N LYS A 283 50.10 48.91 -5.37
CA LYS A 283 50.05 50.38 -5.50
C LYS A 283 50.06 51.07 -4.14
N GLU A 284 49.31 50.54 -3.17
CA GLU A 284 49.30 51.07 -1.79
C GLU A 284 50.67 50.93 -1.12
N ARG A 285 51.35 49.77 -1.25
CA ARG A 285 52.69 49.59 -0.66
C ARG A 285 53.74 50.52 -1.27
N LEU A 286 53.65 50.77 -2.59
CA LEU A 286 54.49 51.75 -3.26
C LEU A 286 54.18 53.18 -2.81
N ALA A 287 52.89 53.52 -2.62
CA ALA A 287 52.47 54.82 -2.12
C ALA A 287 52.94 55.08 -0.68
N ASP A 288 52.88 54.07 0.19
CA ASP A 288 53.36 54.15 1.58
C ASP A 288 54.85 54.57 1.63
N ALA A 289 55.69 54.04 0.71
CA ALA A 289 57.09 54.41 0.60
C ALA A 289 57.32 55.76 -0.10
N ALA A 290 56.49 56.11 -1.09
CA ALA A 290 56.59 57.36 -1.83
C ALA A 290 56.40 58.61 -0.96
N VAL A 291 55.60 58.52 0.12
CA VAL A 291 55.45 59.60 1.11
C VAL A 291 56.80 60.05 1.71
N PHE A 292 57.81 59.18 1.73
CA PHE A 292 59.13 59.46 2.30
C PHE A 292 60.18 59.89 1.28
N HIS A 293 59.92 59.64 0.00
CA HIS A 293 60.87 59.87 -1.08
C HIS A 293 61.17 61.36 -1.32
N GLU A 294 60.12 62.20 -1.28
CA GLU A 294 60.18 63.65 -1.55
C GLU A 294 59.80 64.51 -0.34
N ASN A 295 59.87 63.94 0.88
CA ASN A 295 59.51 64.67 2.09
C ASN A 295 60.70 65.45 2.65
N ALA A 296 60.71 66.76 2.41
CA ALA A 296 61.79 67.66 2.82
C ALA A 296 62.04 67.65 4.35
N ASP A 297 60.97 67.62 5.16
CA ASP A 297 61.09 67.59 6.62
C ASP A 297 61.74 66.28 7.12
N PHE A 298 61.33 65.15 6.53
CA PHE A 298 61.90 63.84 6.85
C PHE A 298 63.36 63.76 6.38
N ALA A 299 63.67 64.23 5.17
CA ALA A 299 65.02 64.27 4.64
C ALA A 299 65.94 65.16 5.47
N GLY A 300 65.46 66.33 5.92
CA GLY A 300 66.18 67.23 6.83
C GLY A 300 66.49 66.56 8.18
N LEU A 301 65.53 65.82 8.73
CA LEU A 301 65.70 65.06 9.96
C LEU A 301 66.71 63.90 9.79
N VAL A 302 66.62 63.15 8.70
CA VAL A 302 67.56 62.06 8.36
C VAL A 302 68.98 62.61 8.18
N ARG A 303 69.14 63.76 7.51
CA ARG A 303 70.45 64.41 7.36
C ARG A 303 71.05 64.81 8.70
N ARG A 304 70.27 65.46 9.57
CA ARG A 304 70.72 65.82 10.93
C ARG A 304 71.15 64.59 11.73
N PHE A 305 70.42 63.48 11.60
CA PHE A 305 70.77 62.23 12.25
C PHE A 305 72.03 61.57 11.68
N PHE A 306 72.25 61.61 10.36
CA PHE A 306 73.45 61.04 9.74
C PHE A 306 74.70 61.88 9.97
N ASP A 307 74.58 63.21 9.97
CA ASP A 307 75.70 64.14 10.20
C ASP A 307 76.14 64.14 11.68
N ASN A 308 75.22 63.94 12.63
CA ASN A 308 75.52 63.84 14.06
C ASN A 308 74.75 62.66 14.73
N PRO A 309 75.33 61.44 14.70
CA PRO A 309 74.68 60.24 15.24
C PRO A 309 74.38 60.28 16.75
N ASP A 310 75.11 61.10 17.51
CA ASP A 310 74.92 61.25 18.97
C ASP A 310 73.78 62.23 19.34
N ASP A 311 73.14 62.86 18.34
CA ASP A 311 71.97 63.72 18.54
C ASP A 311 70.73 62.88 18.93
N ALA A 312 70.55 62.73 20.25
CA ALA A 312 69.46 61.94 20.83
C ALA A 312 68.05 62.41 20.43
N ASP A 313 67.85 63.72 20.16
CA ASP A 313 66.58 64.26 19.69
C ASP A 313 66.29 63.82 18.25
N ALA A 314 67.26 64.00 17.34
CA ALA A 314 67.12 63.58 15.95
C ALA A 314 66.92 62.05 15.84
N ALA A 315 67.73 61.26 16.55
CA ALA A 315 67.62 59.80 16.58
C ALA A 315 66.26 59.33 17.14
N GLY A 316 65.79 59.95 18.24
CA GLY A 316 64.50 59.64 18.85
C GLY A 316 63.31 59.96 17.93
N ARG A 317 63.36 61.10 17.22
CA ARG A 317 62.31 61.49 16.26
C ARG A 317 62.27 60.58 15.04
N VAL A 318 63.42 60.21 14.47
CA VAL A 318 63.48 59.23 13.35
C VAL A 318 62.90 57.89 13.81
N ARG A 319 63.33 57.36 14.96
CA ARG A 319 62.81 56.09 15.50
C ARG A 319 61.29 56.14 15.72
N THR A 320 60.76 57.26 16.21
CA THR A 320 59.31 57.46 16.40
C THR A 320 58.56 57.42 15.07
N TRP A 321 59.09 58.04 14.02
CA TRP A 321 58.51 57.98 12.68
C TRP A 321 58.49 56.56 12.12
N LEU A 322 59.62 55.84 12.19
CA LEU A 322 59.71 54.45 11.74
C LEU A 322 58.71 53.55 12.49
N ALA A 323 58.60 53.70 13.82
CA ALA A 323 57.64 52.95 14.63
C ALA A 323 56.18 53.27 14.26
N LYS A 324 55.86 54.53 13.96
CA LYS A 324 54.51 54.91 13.49
C LYS A 324 54.17 54.26 12.15
N VAL A 325 55.10 54.26 11.20
CA VAL A 325 54.88 53.63 9.88
C VAL A 325 54.71 52.13 10.00
N GLN A 326 55.57 51.49 10.81
CA GLN A 326 55.48 50.05 11.08
C GLN A 326 54.11 49.68 11.65
N ALA A 327 53.68 50.37 12.72
CA ALA A 327 52.44 50.08 13.42
C ALA A 327 51.17 50.41 12.60
N ALA A 328 51.19 51.51 11.84
CA ALA A 328 50.02 51.97 11.10
C ALA A 328 49.68 51.08 9.89
N HIS A 329 50.69 50.50 9.24
CA HIS A 329 50.54 49.74 7.99
C HIS A 329 50.87 48.25 8.11
N GLY A 330 51.23 47.78 9.31
CA GLY A 330 51.48 46.36 9.59
C GLY A 330 52.73 45.80 8.89
N TYR A 331 53.76 46.63 8.69
CA TYR A 331 55.04 46.18 8.18
C TYR A 331 55.78 45.35 9.24
N ASP A 332 56.41 44.25 8.84
CA ASP A 332 57.20 43.42 9.75
C ASP A 332 58.40 44.21 10.29
N ARG A 333 59.07 44.94 9.39
CA ARG A 333 60.21 45.80 9.75
C ARG A 333 60.29 47.05 8.90
N VAL A 334 60.69 48.15 9.50
CA VAL A 334 61.06 49.39 8.82
C VAL A 334 62.50 49.75 9.18
N SER A 335 63.31 50.07 8.18
CA SER A 335 64.74 50.38 8.37
C SER A 335 65.19 51.55 7.52
N LEU A 336 66.17 52.30 8.02
CA LEU A 336 66.81 53.40 7.32
C LEU A 336 68.30 53.07 7.15
N LEU A 337 68.76 53.09 5.90
CA LEU A 337 70.14 52.82 5.51
C LEU A 337 70.77 54.10 4.99
N ASP A 338 72.08 54.25 5.17
CA ASP A 338 72.85 55.34 4.54
C ASP A 338 73.14 55.07 3.06
N ALA A 339 73.81 56.02 2.39
CA ALA A 339 74.17 55.92 0.97
C ALA A 339 75.13 54.76 0.66
N GLN A 340 75.79 54.18 1.66
CA GLN A 340 76.65 53.00 1.54
C GLN A 340 75.89 51.69 1.80
N GLY A 341 74.59 51.76 2.08
CA GLY A 341 73.75 50.60 2.38
C GLY A 341 73.93 50.08 3.82
N VAL A 342 74.58 50.83 4.71
CA VAL A 342 74.72 50.46 6.11
C VAL A 342 73.44 50.86 6.85
N GLN A 343 72.83 49.89 7.55
CA GLN A 343 71.63 50.13 8.36
C GLN A 343 71.98 51.00 9.57
N ARG A 344 71.37 52.19 9.67
CA ARG A 344 71.60 53.14 10.76
C ARG A 344 70.57 53.04 11.88
N VAL A 345 69.31 52.74 11.52
CA VAL A 345 68.23 52.51 12.49
C VAL A 345 67.20 51.54 11.91
N CYS A 346 66.60 50.74 12.77
CA CYS A 346 65.49 49.85 12.41
C CYS A 346 64.46 49.75 13.54
N VAL A 347 63.22 49.42 13.17
CA VAL A 347 62.14 49.11 14.11
C VAL A 347 61.41 47.86 13.58
N PRO A 348 61.33 46.75 14.35
CA PRO A 348 61.87 46.57 15.71
C PRO A 348 63.39 46.35 15.69
N ASP A 349 64.07 46.73 16.78
CA ASP A 349 65.53 46.59 16.93
C ASP A 349 65.89 45.10 17.09
N THR A 350 66.11 44.42 15.97
CA THR A 350 66.38 42.99 15.89
C THR A 350 67.69 42.75 15.14
N PRO A 351 68.51 41.76 15.55
CA PRO A 351 69.85 41.53 14.98
C PRO A 351 69.83 40.92 13.56
N GLU A 352 68.68 40.54 13.04
CA GLU A 352 68.56 39.84 11.77
C GLU A 352 68.58 40.83 10.60
N ARG A 353 69.61 40.81 9.75
CA ARG A 353 69.74 41.72 8.58
C ARG A 353 69.46 40.98 7.28
N ASP A 354 68.66 41.55 6.39
CA ASP A 354 68.47 41.03 5.02
C ASP A 354 69.62 41.47 4.10
N ALA A 355 70.87 41.26 4.54
CA ALA A 355 72.05 41.83 3.90
C ALA A 355 72.20 41.48 2.40
N PRO A 356 72.00 40.23 1.92
CA PRO A 356 72.37 39.88 0.55
C PRO A 356 71.52 40.58 -0.53
N GLN A 357 70.21 40.73 -0.31
CA GLN A 357 69.30 41.40 -1.25
C GLN A 357 69.39 42.91 -1.14
N ILE A 358 69.50 43.45 0.09
CA ILE A 358 69.65 44.88 0.31
C ILE A 358 70.95 45.39 -0.30
N ASP A 359 72.07 44.72 -0.06
CA ASP A 359 73.39 45.14 -0.56
C ASP A 359 73.44 45.14 -2.11
N ARG A 360 72.67 44.24 -2.75
CA ARG A 360 72.56 44.18 -4.22
C ARG A 360 71.69 45.30 -4.80
N CYS A 361 70.58 45.65 -4.14
CA CYS A 361 69.58 46.56 -4.70
C CYS A 361 69.81 48.03 -4.35
N VAL A 362 70.42 48.34 -3.19
CA VAL A 362 70.61 49.73 -2.73
C VAL A 362 71.34 50.62 -3.77
N PRO A 363 72.46 50.20 -4.40
CA PRO A 363 73.14 51.03 -5.40
C PRO A 363 72.24 51.37 -6.60
N GLU A 364 71.38 50.44 -7.00
CA GLU A 364 70.45 50.62 -8.10
C GLU A 364 69.32 51.58 -7.74
N VAL A 365 68.72 51.44 -6.55
CA VAL A 365 67.67 52.33 -6.04
C VAL A 365 68.16 53.77 -5.93
N LEU A 366 69.36 53.96 -5.38
CA LEU A 366 69.99 55.27 -5.25
C LEU A 366 70.29 55.91 -6.61
N ARG A 367 70.73 55.11 -7.60
CA ARG A 367 70.99 55.57 -8.97
C ARG A 367 69.70 55.95 -9.71
N LEU A 368 68.66 55.12 -9.59
CA LEU A 368 67.37 55.35 -10.26
C LEU A 368 66.58 56.50 -9.64
N ARG A 369 66.84 56.83 -8.36
CA ARG A 369 66.13 57.88 -7.61
C ARG A 369 64.61 57.70 -7.66
N GLN A 370 64.14 56.46 -7.64
CA GLN A 370 62.72 56.10 -7.67
C GLN A 370 62.40 55.05 -6.61
N VAL A 371 61.16 55.06 -6.12
CA VAL A 371 60.66 54.02 -5.24
C VAL A 371 60.65 52.69 -6.00
N THR A 372 61.31 51.69 -5.43
CA THR A 372 61.52 50.39 -6.08
C THR A 372 60.87 49.27 -5.28
N PHE A 373 60.14 48.40 -5.97
CA PHE A 373 59.56 47.18 -5.40
C PHE A 373 60.52 46.01 -5.63
N VAL A 374 61.01 45.41 -4.56
CA VAL A 374 61.83 44.19 -4.61
C VAL A 374 60.94 42.99 -4.32
N ASP A 375 60.90 42.08 -5.29
CA ASP A 375 60.01 40.92 -5.31
C ASP A 375 60.30 39.91 -4.17
N LEU A 376 59.43 38.90 -4.03
CA LEU A 376 59.52 37.79 -3.10
C LEU A 376 60.90 37.13 -3.16
N HIS A 377 61.57 37.09 -2.01
CA HIS A 377 62.87 36.46 -1.84
C HIS A 377 63.00 35.83 -0.46
N ARG A 378 64.02 34.99 -0.34
CA ARG A 378 64.43 34.32 0.89
C ARG A 378 65.93 34.54 1.08
N ASN A 379 66.36 34.69 2.33
CA ASN A 379 67.79 34.78 2.64
C ASN A 379 68.46 33.40 2.65
N ALA A 380 67.71 32.33 3.01
CA ALA A 380 68.21 30.96 3.06
C ALA A 380 67.09 29.90 2.97
N PRO A 381 67.47 28.63 2.68
CA PRO A 381 66.88 27.33 3.05
C PRO A 381 65.64 27.24 3.94
N ASP A 382 65.74 27.91 5.07
CA ASP A 382 64.83 27.73 6.20
C ASP A 382 64.43 29.09 6.80
N ARG A 383 64.71 30.20 6.09
CA ARG A 383 64.35 31.55 6.51
C ARG A 383 63.03 31.98 5.87
N PRO A 384 62.25 32.83 6.57
CA PRO A 384 60.98 33.35 6.07
C PRO A 384 61.14 34.09 4.73
N ILE A 385 60.05 34.10 3.96
CA ILE A 385 59.97 34.78 2.66
C ILE A 385 59.56 36.22 2.92
N HIS A 386 60.21 37.17 2.26
CA HIS A 386 59.95 38.60 2.43
C HIS A 386 59.82 39.31 1.09
N LEU A 387 59.18 40.48 1.16
CA LEU A 387 59.09 41.48 0.11
C LEU A 387 59.65 42.80 0.65
N LEU A 388 60.29 43.61 -0.20
CA LEU A 388 60.81 44.91 0.21
C LEU A 388 60.29 46.02 -0.70
N VAL A 389 59.95 47.16 -0.11
CA VAL A 389 59.75 48.41 -0.83
C VAL A 389 60.82 49.39 -0.38
N MET A 390 61.60 49.92 -1.33
CA MET A 390 62.73 50.79 -1.06
C MET A 390 62.49 52.17 -1.65
N ALA A 391 62.57 53.21 -0.84
CA ALA A 391 62.47 54.60 -1.26
C ALA A 391 63.79 55.33 -0.98
N PRO A 392 64.46 55.93 -1.99
CA PRO A 392 65.64 56.74 -1.74
C PRO A 392 65.21 58.05 -1.06
N VAL A 393 65.94 58.47 -0.03
CA VAL A 393 65.68 59.72 0.69
C VAL A 393 66.47 60.84 0.01
N LEU A 394 65.77 61.75 -0.66
CA LEU A 394 66.37 62.85 -1.42
C LEU A 394 66.50 64.12 -0.55
N GLY A 395 67.62 64.85 -0.68
CA GLY A 395 67.81 66.15 -0.01
C GLY A 395 67.23 67.33 -0.79
N GLU A 396 67.09 68.50 -0.14
CA GLU A 396 66.42 69.72 -0.62
C GLU A 396 67.00 70.41 -1.88
N ALA A 397 68.02 69.86 -2.54
CA ALA A 397 68.63 70.46 -3.73
C ALA A 397 68.75 69.47 -4.89
N ASP A 398 68.15 69.82 -6.03
CA ASP A 398 68.26 69.07 -7.28
C ASP A 398 69.74 68.90 -7.66
N GLY A 399 70.22 67.65 -7.60
CA GLY A 399 71.58 67.26 -7.99
C GLY A 399 72.51 66.79 -6.87
N ARG A 400 72.12 66.86 -5.58
CA ARG A 400 72.90 66.25 -4.49
C ARG A 400 72.70 64.73 -4.42
N PRO A 401 73.72 63.95 -3.99
CA PRO A 401 73.57 62.51 -3.81
C PRO A 401 72.46 62.21 -2.77
N PRO A 402 71.67 61.14 -2.95
CA PRO A 402 70.66 60.77 -1.96
C PRO A 402 71.31 60.49 -0.60
N LEU A 403 70.61 60.84 0.48
CA LEU A 403 71.13 60.70 1.85
C LEU A 403 71.22 59.22 2.26
N GLY A 404 70.28 58.41 1.78
CA GLY A 404 70.15 57.01 2.14
C GLY A 404 68.91 56.37 1.54
N VAL A 405 68.55 55.18 2.03
CA VAL A 405 67.39 54.41 1.57
C VAL A 405 66.48 54.08 2.74
N PHE A 406 65.21 54.40 2.60
CA PHE A 406 64.14 53.98 3.50
C PHE A 406 63.55 52.65 3.00
N VAL A 407 63.53 51.63 3.85
CA VAL A 407 63.17 50.26 3.47
C VAL A 407 62.03 49.75 4.33
N LEU A 408 60.94 49.36 3.67
CA LEU A 408 59.77 48.71 4.24
C LEU A 408 59.83 47.21 3.92
N ARG A 409 59.85 46.36 4.96
CA ARG A 409 59.81 44.90 4.83
C ARG A 409 58.42 44.37 5.11
N ILE A 410 57.93 43.57 4.17
CA ILE A 410 56.59 42.98 4.20
C ILE A 410 56.74 41.47 4.39
N ASP A 411 55.99 40.93 5.36
CA ASP A 411 55.73 39.50 5.47
C ASP A 411 54.49 39.13 4.61
N PRO A 412 54.64 38.31 3.55
CA PRO A 412 53.52 37.90 2.72
C PRO A 412 52.48 37.05 3.47
N HIS A 413 52.83 36.40 4.58
CA HIS A 413 51.89 35.58 5.36
C HIS A 413 50.83 36.42 6.08
N THR A 414 51.12 37.69 6.37
CA THR A 414 50.21 38.58 7.09
C THR A 414 49.01 39.01 6.25
N TYR A 415 49.20 39.24 4.95
CA TYR A 415 48.15 39.79 4.08
C TYR A 415 48.08 39.13 2.69
N LEU A 416 49.21 39.06 1.98
CA LEU A 416 49.24 38.61 0.58
C LEU A 416 48.74 37.16 0.43
N TYR A 417 49.24 36.22 1.23
CA TYR A 417 48.82 34.82 1.16
C TYR A 417 47.38 34.60 1.65
N PRO A 418 46.92 35.19 2.77
CA PRO A 418 45.50 35.17 3.12
C PRO A 418 44.58 35.74 2.03
N LEU A 419 44.99 36.81 1.34
CA LEU A 419 44.23 37.40 0.23
C LEU A 419 44.09 36.41 -0.94
N LEU A 420 45.18 35.73 -1.30
CA LEU A 420 45.17 34.73 -2.38
C LEU A 420 44.38 33.47 -2.02
N GLY A 421 44.36 33.08 -0.74
CA GLY A 421 43.67 31.88 -0.25
C GLY A 421 42.14 32.02 -0.12
N ARG A 422 41.60 33.25 -0.02
CA ARG A 422 40.15 33.48 0.13
C ARG A 422 39.40 33.35 -1.20
N TRP A 423 38.41 32.47 -1.24
CA TRP A 423 37.50 32.30 -2.38
C TRP A 423 36.09 32.80 -2.04
N PRO A 424 35.40 33.50 -2.96
CA PRO A 424 34.06 34.06 -2.72
C PRO A 424 32.97 32.99 -2.65
N THR A 425 33.18 31.85 -3.32
CA THR A 425 32.31 30.68 -3.25
C THR A 425 33.01 29.53 -2.51
N PRO A 426 32.32 28.82 -1.62
CA PRO A 426 32.89 27.65 -0.97
C PRO A 426 33.16 26.56 -2.01
N SER A 427 34.41 26.14 -2.12
CA SER A 427 34.84 25.08 -3.03
C SER A 427 35.83 24.14 -2.34
N ARG A 428 35.75 22.85 -2.70
CA ARG A 428 36.62 21.81 -2.13
C ARG A 428 37.99 21.79 -2.79
N THR A 429 38.06 22.11 -4.09
CA THR A 429 39.26 21.98 -4.91
C THR A 429 39.81 23.29 -5.43
N ALA A 430 39.02 24.38 -5.36
CA ALA A 430 39.47 25.67 -5.86
C ALA A 430 40.69 26.20 -5.10
N GLU A 431 41.60 26.81 -5.86
CA GLU A 431 42.88 27.31 -5.39
C GLU A 431 43.39 28.42 -6.31
N THR A 432 44.10 29.40 -5.74
CA THR A 432 44.79 30.46 -6.47
C THR A 432 46.30 30.23 -6.41
N LEU A 433 46.96 30.29 -7.56
CA LEU A 433 48.41 30.18 -7.69
C LEU A 433 48.96 31.51 -8.19
N LEU A 434 50.04 31.99 -7.58
CA LEU A 434 50.84 33.09 -8.08
C LEU A 434 52.16 32.49 -8.57
N VAL A 435 52.53 32.75 -9.82
CA VAL A 435 53.69 32.13 -10.46
C VAL A 435 54.52 33.15 -11.22
N ARG A 436 55.83 32.89 -11.34
CA ARG A 436 56.77 33.73 -12.10
C ARG A 436 57.72 32.84 -12.90
N ARG A 437 58.20 33.35 -14.04
CA ARG A 437 59.25 32.69 -14.81
C ARG A 437 60.63 32.94 -14.22
N GLU A 438 61.40 31.87 -13.99
CA GLU A 438 62.84 31.96 -13.68
C GLU A 438 63.61 31.03 -14.61
N GLY A 439 64.34 31.61 -15.57
CA GLY A 439 65.06 30.83 -16.57
C GLY A 439 64.13 29.91 -17.37
N ASN A 440 64.33 28.60 -17.23
CA ASN A 440 63.56 27.55 -17.90
C ASN A 440 62.52 26.86 -17.00
N GLU A 441 62.11 27.53 -15.91
CA GLU A 441 61.15 26.99 -14.94
C GLU A 441 60.06 28.03 -14.59
N ALA A 442 58.88 27.53 -14.26
CA ALA A 442 57.81 28.25 -13.57
C ALA A 442 57.97 28.04 -12.06
N VAL A 443 58.13 29.14 -11.31
CA VAL A 443 58.31 29.14 -9.86
C VAL A 443 57.04 29.62 -9.18
N PHE A 444 56.58 28.88 -8.17
CA PHE A 444 55.39 29.21 -7.41
C PHE A 444 55.73 30.18 -6.28
N LEU A 445 54.91 31.21 -6.09
CA LEU A 445 55.20 32.36 -5.24
C LEU A 445 54.39 32.39 -3.93
N ASN A 446 53.38 31.54 -3.81
CA ASN A 446 52.52 31.43 -2.63
C ASN A 446 52.40 30.00 -2.12
N GLU A 447 51.98 29.87 -0.86
CA GLU A 447 51.61 28.58 -0.29
C GLU A 447 50.36 28.03 -0.96
N LEU A 448 50.35 26.71 -1.15
CA LEU A 448 49.32 25.99 -1.87
C LEU A 448 48.46 25.19 -0.90
N ARG A 449 47.14 25.17 -1.14
CA ARG A 449 46.13 24.45 -0.38
C ARG A 449 46.45 22.97 -0.21
N PHE A 450 47.03 22.33 -1.24
CA PHE A 450 47.30 20.88 -1.24
C PHE A 450 48.80 20.54 -1.12
N LYS A 451 49.67 21.54 -1.02
CA LYS A 451 51.12 21.32 -0.86
C LYS A 451 51.71 22.41 0.02
N THR A 452 52.16 22.00 1.20
CA THR A 452 52.84 22.89 2.14
C THR A 452 54.28 23.14 1.72
N ASN A 453 54.83 24.29 2.16
CA ASN A 453 56.18 24.75 1.84
C ASN A 453 56.43 24.87 0.33
N ALA A 454 55.42 25.32 -0.40
CA ALA A 454 55.45 25.42 -1.86
C ALA A 454 56.04 26.75 -2.35
N ALA A 455 55.89 27.84 -1.59
CA ALA A 455 56.35 29.15 -2.00
C ALA A 455 57.88 29.18 -2.22
N LEU A 456 58.32 29.62 -3.40
CA LEU A 456 59.70 29.66 -3.90
C LEU A 456 60.44 28.31 -3.99
N ASN A 457 59.88 27.21 -3.47
CA ASN A 457 60.46 25.87 -3.50
C ASN A 457 59.88 25.01 -4.63
N LEU A 458 58.57 25.14 -4.91
CA LEU A 458 57.94 24.40 -6.00
C LEU A 458 58.32 25.05 -7.33
N ARG A 459 58.91 24.23 -8.21
CA ARG A 459 59.35 24.61 -9.56
C ARG A 459 58.83 23.59 -10.55
N SER A 460 58.38 24.05 -11.71
CA SER A 460 57.95 23.19 -12.81
C SER A 460 58.71 23.58 -14.09
N PRO A 461 59.34 22.64 -14.80
CA PRO A 461 60.06 22.98 -16.03
C PRO A 461 59.09 23.40 -17.14
N LEU A 462 59.53 24.31 -18.02
CA LEU A 462 58.68 24.85 -19.10
C LEU A 462 58.30 23.81 -20.17
N ASN A 463 58.88 22.61 -20.14
CA ASN A 463 58.48 21.50 -21.01
C ASN A 463 57.13 20.87 -20.62
N HIS A 464 56.62 21.12 -19.41
CA HIS A 464 55.31 20.66 -18.94
C HIS A 464 54.19 21.58 -19.44
N THR A 465 54.00 21.68 -20.75
CA THR A 465 53.05 22.59 -21.41
C THR A 465 51.59 22.29 -21.10
N GLU A 466 51.26 21.10 -20.58
CA GLU A 466 49.92 20.79 -20.09
C GLU A 466 49.57 21.48 -18.77
N MET A 467 50.53 22.08 -18.05
CA MET A 467 50.29 22.67 -16.74
C MET A 467 49.83 24.14 -16.85
N PRO A 468 48.69 24.54 -16.26
CA PRO A 468 48.22 25.92 -16.31
C PRO A 468 49.23 26.96 -15.80
N ALA A 469 49.99 26.63 -14.77
CA ALA A 469 51.08 27.48 -14.26
C ALA A 469 52.21 27.70 -15.29
N VAL A 470 52.52 26.69 -16.11
CA VAL A 470 53.51 26.78 -17.18
C VAL A 470 52.95 27.58 -18.36
N LYS A 471 51.70 27.31 -18.76
CA LYS A 471 50.99 28.09 -19.79
C LYS A 471 50.97 29.58 -19.48
N ALA A 472 50.74 29.93 -18.21
CA ALA A 472 50.77 31.30 -17.73
C ALA A 472 52.11 32.00 -18.00
N VAL A 473 53.22 31.40 -17.57
CA VAL A 473 54.55 32.00 -17.76
C VAL A 473 55.06 31.94 -19.21
N LEU A 474 54.41 31.15 -20.06
CA LEU A 474 54.60 31.15 -21.52
C LEU A 474 53.79 32.24 -22.22
N GLY A 475 52.94 32.97 -21.50
CA GLY A 475 52.17 34.11 -22.02
C GLY A 475 50.75 33.77 -22.47
N GLU A 476 50.22 32.59 -22.14
CA GLU A 476 48.79 32.31 -22.37
C GLU A 476 47.92 33.03 -21.34
N GLU A 477 46.86 33.68 -21.80
CA GLU A 477 45.83 34.30 -20.96
C GLU A 477 44.44 33.79 -21.34
N GLY A 478 43.54 33.74 -20.36
CA GLY A 478 42.17 33.25 -20.57
C GLY A 478 41.88 31.97 -19.80
N ILE A 479 40.83 31.29 -20.22
CA ILE A 479 40.47 29.97 -19.71
C ILE A 479 41.34 28.91 -20.39
N VAL A 480 41.99 28.09 -19.58
CA VAL A 480 42.85 26.99 -20.03
C VAL A 480 42.52 25.71 -19.28
N GLU A 481 42.66 24.59 -19.98
CA GLU A 481 42.57 23.26 -19.40
C GLU A 481 43.93 22.59 -19.39
N GLY A 482 44.13 21.71 -18.43
CA GLY A 482 45.41 21.07 -18.22
C GLY A 482 45.46 20.18 -16.99
N ARG A 483 46.68 19.80 -16.61
CA ARG A 483 46.95 19.06 -15.37
C ARG A 483 47.71 19.95 -14.41
N ASP A 484 47.26 20.01 -13.16
CA ASP A 484 47.94 20.80 -12.13
C ASP A 484 49.25 20.15 -11.64
N TYR A 485 49.89 20.76 -10.64
CA TYR A 485 51.11 20.25 -10.01
C TYR A 485 50.92 18.89 -9.28
N ARG A 486 49.68 18.44 -9.10
CA ARG A 486 49.32 17.12 -8.55
C ARG A 486 49.07 16.09 -9.66
N GLY A 487 49.09 16.52 -10.93
CA GLY A 487 48.73 15.70 -12.08
C GLY A 487 47.22 15.54 -12.30
N VAL A 488 46.38 16.28 -11.55
CA VAL A 488 44.91 16.20 -11.62
C VAL A 488 44.41 17.10 -12.75
N PRO A 489 43.43 16.66 -13.56
CA PRO A 489 42.83 17.52 -14.59
C PRO A 489 42.06 18.67 -13.94
N VAL A 490 42.36 19.90 -14.37
CA VAL A 490 41.78 21.14 -13.85
C VAL A 490 41.30 22.05 -14.98
N LEU A 491 40.28 22.84 -14.67
CA LEU A 491 39.90 24.03 -15.41
C LEU A 491 40.51 25.24 -14.68
N ALA A 492 41.23 26.09 -15.40
CA ALA A 492 41.93 27.23 -14.83
C ALA A 492 41.70 28.50 -15.65
N CYS A 493 41.74 29.64 -14.96
CA CYS A 493 41.81 30.95 -15.58
C CYS A 493 43.15 31.59 -15.26
N VAL A 494 43.84 32.02 -16.31
CA VAL A 494 45.18 32.60 -16.25
C VAL A 494 45.12 34.07 -16.63
N ARG A 495 45.83 34.90 -15.87
CA ARG A 495 45.99 36.35 -16.09
C ARG A 495 47.40 36.79 -15.74
N ALA A 496 48.01 37.66 -16.54
CA ALA A 496 49.19 38.40 -16.10
C ALA A 496 48.78 39.45 -15.05
N VAL A 497 49.66 39.72 -14.10
CA VAL A 497 49.49 40.82 -13.14
C VAL A 497 50.26 42.05 -13.68
N PRO A 498 49.57 43.14 -14.06
CA PRO A 498 50.20 44.33 -14.64
C PRO A 498 51.35 44.88 -13.80
N ASP A 499 52.34 45.47 -14.48
CA ASP A 499 53.53 46.10 -13.90
C ASP A 499 54.38 45.18 -13.00
N SER A 500 54.21 43.87 -13.10
CA SER A 500 54.93 42.87 -12.30
C SER A 500 55.31 41.65 -13.15
N PRO A 501 56.28 40.82 -12.72
CA PRO A 501 56.61 39.56 -13.40
C PRO A 501 55.67 38.40 -13.00
N TRP A 502 54.57 38.69 -12.31
CA TRP A 502 53.68 37.67 -11.74
C TRP A 502 52.55 37.32 -12.70
N PHE A 503 52.16 36.05 -12.67
CA PHE A 503 50.95 35.54 -13.29
C PHE A 503 50.08 34.91 -12.22
N LEU A 504 48.78 35.15 -12.31
CA LEU A 504 47.79 34.57 -11.43
C LEU A 504 47.04 33.45 -12.17
N VAL A 505 46.95 32.29 -11.52
CA VAL A 505 46.19 31.14 -12.00
C VAL A 505 45.14 30.78 -10.96
N ALA A 506 43.88 31.07 -11.25
CA ALA A 506 42.75 30.58 -10.46
C ALA A 506 42.30 29.24 -11.06
N ARG A 507 42.24 28.17 -10.27
CA ARG A 507 41.91 26.82 -10.79
C ARG A 507 40.85 26.12 -9.96
N MET A 508 40.17 25.16 -10.58
CA MET A 508 39.25 24.21 -9.94
C MET A 508 39.37 22.83 -10.60
N ASP A 509 39.22 21.75 -9.85
CA ASP A 509 39.33 20.40 -10.40
C ASP A 509 38.13 20.10 -11.32
N LEU A 510 38.38 19.52 -12.49
CA LEU A 510 37.34 19.17 -13.47
C LEU A 510 36.27 18.24 -12.86
N SER A 511 36.65 17.40 -11.90
CA SER A 511 35.73 16.50 -11.20
C SER A 511 34.70 17.22 -10.33
N GLU A 512 35.05 18.36 -9.73
CA GLU A 512 34.13 19.23 -8.96
C GLU A 512 33.21 20.00 -9.90
N VAL A 513 33.77 20.51 -11.01
CA VAL A 513 32.99 21.17 -12.07
C VAL A 513 31.94 20.23 -12.66
N ASP A 514 32.29 18.97 -12.94
CA ASP A 514 31.37 18.02 -13.58
C ASP A 514 30.40 17.31 -12.61
N ALA A 515 30.62 17.39 -11.29
CA ALA A 515 29.83 16.64 -10.31
C ALA A 515 28.32 16.96 -10.35
N PRO A 516 27.88 18.23 -10.39
CA PRO A 516 26.46 18.58 -10.44
C PRO A 516 25.78 18.09 -11.73
N LEU A 517 26.50 18.11 -12.86
CA LEU A 517 26.01 17.60 -14.15
C LEU A 517 25.78 16.09 -14.11
N ARG A 518 26.69 15.31 -13.52
CA ARG A 518 26.54 13.85 -13.36
C ARG A 518 25.36 13.48 -12.48
N GLN A 519 25.15 14.18 -11.37
CA GLN A 519 24.02 13.90 -10.48
C GLN A 519 22.68 14.15 -11.19
N ARG A 520 22.55 15.26 -11.92
CA ARG A 520 21.36 15.57 -12.72
C ARG A 520 21.14 14.55 -13.85
N LEU A 521 22.20 14.07 -14.49
CA LEU A 521 22.12 13.03 -15.52
C LEU A 521 21.50 11.74 -14.98
N TRP A 522 21.94 11.26 -13.81
CA TRP A 522 21.38 10.03 -13.22
C TRP A 522 19.91 10.16 -12.85
N VAL A 523 19.50 11.32 -12.33
CA VAL A 523 18.07 11.61 -12.09
C VAL A 523 17.28 11.57 -13.40
N LEU A 524 17.76 12.25 -14.45
CA LEU A 524 17.12 12.26 -15.76
C LEU A 524 16.99 10.84 -16.34
N VAL A 525 18.06 10.04 -16.29
CA VAL A 525 18.06 8.65 -16.75
C VAL A 525 17.07 7.81 -15.95
N GLY A 526 17.01 7.97 -14.62
CA GLY A 526 16.06 7.25 -13.77
C GLY A 526 14.60 7.55 -14.11
N VAL A 527 14.26 8.83 -14.34
CA VAL A 527 12.90 9.26 -14.70
C VAL A 527 12.51 8.78 -16.09
N VAL A 528 13.39 8.94 -17.09
CA VAL A 528 13.10 8.45 -18.45
C VAL A 528 12.95 6.94 -18.46
N SER A 529 13.80 6.21 -17.75
CA SER A 529 13.72 4.74 -17.66
C SER A 529 12.44 4.27 -16.99
N SER A 530 12.02 4.91 -15.89
CA SER A 530 10.78 4.54 -15.21
C SER A 530 9.53 4.78 -16.06
N LEU A 531 9.48 5.89 -16.80
CA LEU A 531 8.40 6.19 -17.75
C LEU A 531 8.33 5.16 -18.88
N LEU A 532 9.47 4.80 -19.46
CA LEU A 532 9.54 3.81 -20.54
C LEU A 532 9.14 2.41 -20.07
N LEU A 533 9.55 2.01 -18.86
CA LEU A 533 9.16 0.73 -18.27
C LEU A 533 7.64 0.67 -17.99
N ALA A 534 7.06 1.74 -17.44
CA ALA A 534 5.63 1.81 -17.19
C ALA A 534 4.82 1.75 -18.49
N ALA A 535 5.21 2.52 -19.50
CA ALA A 535 4.57 2.50 -20.82
C ALA A 535 4.74 1.13 -21.51
N GLY A 536 5.93 0.52 -21.44
CA GLY A 536 6.19 -0.82 -21.96
C GLY A 536 5.34 -1.90 -21.28
N ALA A 537 5.16 -1.83 -19.96
CA ALA A 537 4.31 -2.75 -19.21
C ALA A 537 2.83 -2.63 -19.62
N VAL A 538 2.33 -1.41 -19.82
CA VAL A 538 0.95 -1.17 -20.30
C VAL A 538 0.76 -1.77 -21.70
N VAL A 539 1.69 -1.51 -22.63
CA VAL A 539 1.64 -2.09 -23.99
C VAL A 539 1.69 -3.62 -23.93
N GLY A 540 2.57 -4.19 -23.09
CA GLY A 540 2.68 -5.64 -22.90
C GLY A 540 1.41 -6.28 -22.33
N LEU A 541 0.78 -5.65 -21.34
CA LEU A 541 -0.49 -6.10 -20.77
C LEU A 541 -1.64 -6.04 -21.79
N LEU A 542 -1.70 -4.96 -22.58
CA LEU A 542 -2.70 -4.82 -23.65
C LEU A 542 -2.51 -5.88 -24.74
N TRP A 543 -1.27 -6.12 -25.17
CA TRP A 543 -0.95 -7.14 -26.15
C TRP A 543 -1.30 -8.53 -25.63
N ARG A 544 -0.86 -8.89 -24.42
CA ARG A 544 -1.18 -10.17 -23.78
C ARG A 544 -2.70 -10.40 -23.68
N ARG A 545 -3.45 -9.36 -23.32
CA ARG A 545 -4.92 -9.43 -23.22
C ARG A 545 -5.58 -9.63 -24.58
N GLN A 546 -5.13 -8.92 -25.62
CA GLN A 546 -5.65 -9.09 -26.99
C GLN A 546 -5.39 -10.51 -27.51
N THR A 547 -4.18 -11.02 -27.31
CA THR A 547 -3.78 -12.35 -27.76
C THR A 547 -4.59 -13.45 -27.05
N ALA A 548 -4.80 -13.35 -25.75
CA ALA A 548 -5.58 -14.35 -24.99
C ALA A 548 -7.05 -14.45 -25.45
N LEU A 549 -7.68 -13.30 -25.77
CA LEU A 549 -9.06 -13.27 -26.24
C LEU A 549 -9.21 -13.91 -27.63
N TYR A 550 -8.26 -13.66 -28.53
CA TYR A 550 -8.23 -14.25 -29.87
C TYR A 550 -8.17 -15.78 -29.81
N TYR A 551 -7.32 -16.35 -28.95
CA TYR A 551 -7.23 -17.81 -28.80
C TYR A 551 -8.49 -18.44 -28.20
N LYS A 552 -9.14 -17.73 -27.26
CA LYS A 552 -10.38 -18.21 -26.63
C LYS A 552 -11.53 -18.32 -27.62
N GLU A 553 -11.74 -17.31 -28.47
CA GLU A 553 -12.81 -17.33 -29.47
C GLU A 553 -12.65 -18.47 -30.49
N ARG A 554 -11.40 -18.79 -30.85
CA ARG A 554 -11.10 -19.87 -31.80
C ARG A 554 -11.37 -21.26 -31.19
N TYR A 555 -11.02 -21.45 -29.91
CA TYR A 555 -11.29 -22.69 -29.20
C TYR A 555 -12.79 -22.95 -29.01
N GLU A 556 -13.57 -21.91 -28.64
CA GLU A 556 -15.04 -22.02 -28.47
C GLU A 556 -15.77 -22.40 -29.78
N ALA A 557 -15.24 -22.02 -30.95
CA ALA A 557 -15.84 -22.33 -32.25
C ALA A 557 -15.64 -23.78 -32.70
N ASP A 558 -14.43 -24.33 -32.52
CA ASP A 558 -14.13 -25.72 -32.86
C ASP A 558 -14.87 -26.69 -31.92
N GLU A 559 -14.98 -26.36 -30.64
CA GLU A 559 -15.71 -27.17 -29.65
C GLU A 559 -17.22 -27.26 -29.99
N ALA A 560 -17.83 -26.17 -30.46
CA ALA A 560 -19.25 -26.13 -30.79
C ALA A 560 -19.63 -27.04 -31.98
N LEU A 561 -18.75 -27.18 -32.98
CA LEU A 561 -19.00 -28.02 -34.15
C LEU A 561 -18.98 -29.52 -33.77
N CYS A 562 -17.96 -29.96 -33.04
CA CYS A 562 -17.85 -31.32 -32.55
C CYS A 562 -19.00 -31.70 -31.61
N GLN A 563 -19.44 -30.75 -30.76
CA GLN A 563 -20.59 -30.97 -29.88
C GLN A 563 -21.90 -31.12 -30.67
N GLN A 564 -22.08 -30.42 -31.78
CA GLN A 564 -23.31 -30.51 -32.58
C GLN A 564 -23.43 -31.86 -33.30
N GLU A 565 -22.34 -32.37 -33.89
CA GLU A 565 -22.33 -33.65 -34.62
C GLU A 565 -22.53 -34.85 -33.68
N ALA A 566 -21.80 -34.88 -32.55
CA ALA A 566 -21.96 -35.91 -31.53
C ALA A 566 -23.33 -35.87 -30.83
N ARG A 567 -24.02 -34.71 -30.86
CA ARG A 567 -25.37 -34.57 -30.33
C ARG A 567 -26.41 -35.20 -31.26
N TYR A 568 -26.28 -35.12 -32.58
CA TYR A 568 -27.26 -35.72 -33.51
C TYR A 568 -27.28 -37.25 -33.41
N HIS A 569 -26.13 -37.93 -33.47
CA HIS A 569 -26.06 -39.39 -33.34
C HIS A 569 -26.55 -39.87 -31.98
N ARG A 570 -26.12 -39.22 -30.89
CA ARG A 570 -26.63 -39.53 -29.55
C ARG A 570 -28.12 -39.31 -29.44
N THR A 571 -28.68 -38.29 -30.09
CA THR A 571 -30.12 -38.04 -30.05
C THR A 571 -30.90 -39.19 -30.68
N LEU A 572 -30.51 -39.68 -31.86
CA LEU A 572 -31.17 -40.80 -32.53
C LEU A 572 -30.98 -42.15 -31.82
N ASP A 573 -29.77 -42.42 -31.29
CA ASP A 573 -29.49 -43.64 -30.50
C ASP A 573 -30.18 -43.65 -29.13
N SER A 574 -30.38 -42.48 -28.53
CA SER A 574 -31.14 -42.33 -27.28
C SER A 574 -32.65 -42.37 -27.46
N MET A 575 -33.17 -42.37 -28.69
CA MET A 575 -34.62 -42.50 -28.90
C MET A 575 -35.09 -43.87 -28.39
N MET A 576 -36.13 -43.85 -27.56
CA MET A 576 -36.74 -45.08 -27.05
C MET A 576 -37.58 -45.80 -28.12
N ASP A 577 -38.08 -45.05 -29.10
CA ASP A 577 -38.68 -45.65 -30.29
C ASP A 577 -37.59 -46.25 -31.16
N GLY A 578 -37.84 -47.46 -31.65
CA GLY A 578 -36.96 -48.10 -32.61
C GLY A 578 -37.03 -47.38 -33.93
N CYS A 579 -35.92 -46.77 -34.32
CA CYS A 579 -35.72 -46.01 -35.54
C CYS A 579 -34.93 -46.86 -36.51
N HIS A 580 -35.51 -47.08 -37.69
CA HIS A 580 -34.92 -47.89 -38.75
C HIS A 580 -34.94 -47.10 -40.05
N LEU A 581 -33.80 -47.02 -40.72
CA LEU A 581 -33.68 -46.53 -42.09
C LEU A 581 -33.34 -47.73 -42.97
N VAL A 582 -34.23 -48.04 -43.89
CA VAL A 582 -34.08 -49.15 -44.84
C VAL A 582 -33.97 -48.54 -46.24
N ASP A 583 -32.96 -48.94 -47.02
CA ASP A 583 -32.78 -48.45 -48.39
C ASP A 583 -33.78 -49.09 -49.37
N ARG A 584 -33.69 -48.69 -50.65
CA ARG A 584 -34.54 -49.21 -51.73
C ARG A 584 -34.26 -50.67 -52.09
N ASP A 585 -33.11 -51.20 -51.70
CA ASP A 585 -32.74 -52.61 -51.88
C ASP A 585 -33.18 -53.46 -50.68
N TRP A 586 -34.05 -52.92 -49.83
CA TRP A 586 -34.62 -53.53 -48.62
C TRP A 586 -33.60 -53.80 -47.51
N ARG A 587 -32.44 -53.13 -47.52
CA ARG A 587 -31.37 -53.32 -46.53
C ARG A 587 -31.39 -52.25 -45.45
N TYR A 588 -31.05 -52.60 -44.21
CA TYR A 588 -30.89 -51.61 -43.14
C TYR A 588 -29.63 -50.76 -43.35
N VAL A 589 -29.82 -49.44 -43.51
CA VAL A 589 -28.76 -48.41 -43.58
C VAL A 589 -28.43 -47.87 -42.19
N TYR A 590 -29.46 -47.71 -41.35
CA TYR A 590 -29.31 -47.27 -39.98
C TYR A 590 -30.37 -47.94 -39.11
N VAL A 591 -29.98 -48.35 -37.91
CA VAL A 591 -30.89 -48.79 -36.86
C VAL A 591 -30.35 -48.29 -35.54
N ASN A 592 -31.20 -47.66 -34.74
CA ASN A 592 -30.83 -47.20 -33.40
C ASN A 592 -30.88 -48.33 -32.36
N ASP A 593 -30.41 -48.09 -31.13
CA ASP A 593 -30.34 -49.16 -30.12
C ASP A 593 -31.71 -49.72 -29.75
N ALA A 594 -32.74 -48.86 -29.73
CA ALA A 594 -34.11 -49.30 -29.51
C ALA A 594 -34.64 -50.20 -30.63
N GLY A 595 -34.35 -49.90 -31.89
CA GLY A 595 -34.79 -50.69 -33.04
C GLY A 595 -34.18 -52.08 -33.05
N ALA A 596 -32.91 -52.19 -32.68
CA ALA A 596 -32.23 -53.45 -32.47
C ALA A 596 -32.87 -54.27 -31.32
N ARG A 597 -33.16 -53.63 -30.17
CA ARG A 597 -33.84 -54.27 -29.03
C ARG A 597 -35.26 -54.73 -29.37
N HIS A 598 -36.07 -53.90 -30.02
CA HIS A 598 -37.43 -54.26 -30.45
C HIS A 598 -37.42 -55.44 -31.42
N GLY A 599 -36.38 -55.58 -32.23
CA GLY A 599 -36.16 -56.74 -33.08
C GLY A 599 -35.56 -57.95 -32.38
N GLN A 600 -35.12 -57.83 -31.12
CA GLN A 600 -34.36 -58.84 -30.39
C GLN A 600 -33.11 -59.34 -31.16
N ARG A 601 -32.42 -58.43 -31.87
CA ARG A 601 -31.18 -58.70 -32.63
C ARG A 601 -30.16 -57.59 -32.43
N LYS A 602 -28.87 -57.86 -32.68
CA LYS A 602 -27.81 -56.84 -32.57
C LYS A 602 -27.79 -55.92 -33.80
N LYS A 603 -27.35 -54.66 -33.62
CA LYS A 603 -27.25 -53.67 -34.72
C LYS A 603 -26.41 -54.19 -35.88
N GLU A 604 -25.29 -54.85 -35.56
CA GLU A 604 -24.34 -55.41 -36.54
C GLU A 604 -24.93 -56.59 -37.32
N GLU A 605 -25.93 -57.28 -36.75
CA GLU A 605 -26.64 -58.37 -37.43
C GLU A 605 -27.74 -57.86 -38.38
N LEU A 606 -28.18 -56.61 -38.20
CA LEU A 606 -29.21 -55.97 -39.02
C LEU A 606 -28.60 -55.14 -40.16
N ALA A 607 -27.51 -54.40 -39.89
CA ALA A 607 -26.88 -53.51 -40.86
C ALA A 607 -26.51 -54.23 -42.17
N GLY A 608 -26.98 -53.69 -43.29
CA GLY A 608 -26.74 -54.24 -44.64
C GLY A 608 -27.54 -55.50 -44.99
N ARG A 609 -28.34 -56.07 -44.08
CA ARG A 609 -29.21 -57.24 -44.32
C ARG A 609 -30.66 -56.83 -44.59
N THR A 610 -31.44 -57.72 -45.18
CA THR A 610 -32.88 -57.46 -45.43
C THR A 610 -33.75 -57.89 -44.25
N MET A 611 -34.90 -57.23 -44.04
CA MET A 611 -35.79 -57.57 -42.91
C MET A 611 -36.36 -58.99 -42.98
N LEU A 612 -36.56 -59.54 -44.18
CA LEU A 612 -37.03 -60.91 -44.39
C LEU A 612 -35.93 -61.97 -44.11
N GLU A 613 -34.65 -61.64 -44.34
CA GLU A 613 -33.53 -62.48 -43.91
C GLU A 613 -33.43 -62.53 -42.38
N CYS A 614 -33.74 -61.41 -41.71
CA CYS A 614 -33.69 -61.30 -40.25
C CYS A 614 -34.93 -61.92 -39.57
N TYR A 615 -36.10 -61.87 -40.18
CA TYR A 615 -37.35 -62.40 -39.61
C TYR A 615 -38.14 -63.13 -40.69
N ALA A 616 -38.06 -64.47 -40.74
CA ALA A 616 -38.78 -65.25 -41.74
C ALA A 616 -40.31 -65.34 -41.45
N GLY A 617 -40.70 -65.29 -40.17
CA GLY A 617 -42.09 -65.45 -39.71
C GLY A 617 -43.02 -64.26 -39.97
N ILE A 618 -42.51 -63.13 -40.47
CA ILE A 618 -43.32 -61.96 -40.83
C ILE A 618 -43.78 -62.00 -42.29
N ALA A 619 -43.33 -62.98 -43.08
CA ALA A 619 -43.78 -63.18 -44.45
C ALA A 619 -45.30 -63.41 -44.47
N GLY A 620 -46.04 -62.55 -45.17
CA GLY A 620 -47.50 -62.62 -45.27
C GLY A 620 -48.28 -61.98 -44.11
N THR A 621 -47.62 -61.22 -43.22
CA THR A 621 -48.29 -60.39 -42.19
C THR A 621 -48.69 -59.02 -42.72
N ASP A 622 -49.68 -58.39 -42.09
CA ASP A 622 -50.13 -57.02 -42.41
C ASP A 622 -48.99 -55.98 -42.35
N LEU A 623 -47.94 -56.26 -41.58
CA LEU A 623 -46.73 -55.44 -41.47
C LEU A 623 -45.93 -55.38 -42.78
N ILE A 624 -45.59 -56.54 -43.37
CA ILE A 624 -44.80 -56.59 -44.62
C ILE A 624 -45.58 -55.94 -45.77
N ASP A 625 -46.89 -56.13 -45.82
CA ASP A 625 -47.74 -55.51 -46.83
C ASP A 625 -47.77 -53.98 -46.71
N ALA A 626 -47.78 -53.45 -45.49
CA ALA A 626 -47.70 -52.01 -45.27
C ALA A 626 -46.31 -51.43 -45.62
N MET A 627 -45.23 -52.19 -45.39
CA MET A 627 -43.88 -51.78 -45.79
C MET A 627 -43.74 -51.76 -47.32
N ARG A 628 -44.23 -52.79 -48.03
CA ARG A 628 -44.19 -52.86 -49.51
C ARG A 628 -44.94 -51.71 -50.15
N ARG A 629 -46.17 -51.43 -49.71
CA ARG A 629 -46.93 -50.28 -50.20
C ARG A 629 -46.24 -48.95 -49.89
N CYS A 630 -45.59 -48.82 -48.73
CA CYS A 630 -44.83 -47.61 -48.42
C CYS A 630 -43.61 -47.44 -49.33
N MET A 631 -42.92 -48.53 -49.67
CA MET A 631 -41.72 -48.51 -50.51
C MET A 631 -42.06 -48.21 -51.98
N ASP A 632 -43.10 -48.86 -52.51
CA ASP A 632 -43.46 -48.80 -53.93
C ASP A 632 -44.37 -47.59 -54.24
N GLU A 633 -45.40 -47.37 -53.42
CA GLU A 633 -46.41 -46.33 -53.65
C GLU A 633 -46.06 -44.98 -52.98
N ARG A 634 -45.01 -44.96 -52.14
CA ARG A 634 -44.60 -43.80 -51.32
C ARG A 634 -45.73 -43.21 -50.48
N VAL A 635 -46.58 -44.07 -49.92
CA VAL A 635 -47.66 -43.66 -49.00
C VAL A 635 -47.29 -44.04 -47.55
N PRO A 636 -47.32 -43.10 -46.58
CA PRO A 636 -47.02 -43.41 -45.18
C PRO A 636 -48.13 -44.25 -44.52
N ARG A 637 -47.76 -45.10 -43.56
CA ARG A 637 -48.68 -45.99 -42.83
C ARG A 637 -48.44 -45.96 -41.32
N ARG A 638 -49.53 -46.06 -40.55
CA ARG A 638 -49.50 -46.27 -39.11
C ARG A 638 -50.37 -47.47 -38.73
N MET A 639 -49.90 -48.27 -37.79
CA MET A 639 -50.63 -49.45 -37.30
C MET A 639 -50.21 -49.80 -35.87
N GLU A 640 -51.09 -50.48 -35.13
CA GLU A 640 -50.72 -51.24 -33.94
C GLU A 640 -50.65 -52.71 -34.34
N ASN A 641 -49.47 -53.31 -34.22
CA ASN A 641 -49.17 -54.65 -34.68
C ASN A 641 -48.70 -55.48 -33.49
N ARG A 642 -49.34 -56.62 -33.25
CA ARG A 642 -48.81 -57.62 -32.33
C ARG A 642 -47.73 -58.39 -33.05
N PHE A 643 -46.49 -58.13 -32.70
CA PHE A 643 -45.34 -58.81 -33.27
C PHE A 643 -45.06 -60.08 -32.48
N THR A 644 -44.95 -61.21 -33.18
CA THR A 644 -44.65 -62.50 -32.57
C THR A 644 -43.22 -62.87 -32.96
N TYR A 645 -42.40 -63.13 -31.96
CA TYR A 645 -41.00 -63.47 -32.15
C TYR A 645 -40.83 -64.97 -32.49
N PRO A 646 -39.68 -65.37 -33.06
CA PRO A 646 -39.40 -66.78 -33.36
C PRO A 646 -39.47 -67.74 -32.15
N ASP A 647 -39.41 -67.23 -30.92
CA ASP A 647 -39.48 -67.99 -29.66
C ASP A 647 -40.91 -68.19 -29.12
N GLY A 648 -41.93 -67.63 -29.79
CA GLY A 648 -43.34 -67.72 -29.39
C GLY A 648 -43.80 -66.62 -28.43
N SER A 649 -42.90 -65.76 -27.93
CA SER A 649 -43.27 -64.56 -27.20
C SER A 649 -43.91 -63.52 -28.14
N SER A 650 -44.70 -62.59 -27.59
CA SER A 650 -45.32 -61.54 -28.38
C SER A 650 -45.28 -60.19 -27.68
N ALA A 651 -45.01 -59.13 -28.43
CA ALA A 651 -45.07 -57.75 -27.96
C ALA A 651 -46.01 -56.93 -28.86
N TRP A 652 -46.57 -55.86 -28.30
CA TRP A 652 -47.41 -54.94 -29.04
C TRP A 652 -46.58 -53.74 -29.49
N PHE A 653 -46.53 -53.51 -30.79
CA PHE A 653 -45.83 -52.36 -31.34
C PHE A 653 -46.76 -51.42 -32.09
N LYS A 654 -46.64 -50.14 -31.81
CA LYS A 654 -47.18 -49.08 -32.66
C LYS A 654 -46.12 -48.71 -33.69
N LEU A 655 -46.42 -48.92 -34.97
CA LEU A 655 -45.51 -48.70 -36.08
C LEU A 655 -45.93 -47.48 -36.91
N SER A 656 -44.97 -46.65 -37.30
CA SER A 656 -45.12 -45.54 -38.24
C SER A 656 -44.06 -45.65 -39.34
N ILE A 657 -44.50 -46.01 -40.55
CA ILE A 657 -43.66 -46.28 -41.72
C ILE A 657 -43.82 -45.11 -42.70
N GLN A 658 -42.71 -44.48 -43.10
CA GLN A 658 -42.69 -43.30 -43.98
C GLN A 658 -41.66 -43.45 -45.10
N PRO A 659 -41.95 -43.00 -46.34
CA PRO A 659 -40.96 -43.00 -47.40
C PRO A 659 -39.98 -41.83 -47.25
N VAL A 660 -38.69 -42.07 -47.50
CA VAL A 660 -37.63 -41.03 -47.53
C VAL A 660 -36.86 -41.11 -48.85
N LEU A 661 -35.91 -40.20 -49.06
CA LEU A 661 -35.16 -40.13 -50.33
C LEU A 661 -34.38 -41.42 -50.60
N GLU A 662 -33.70 -41.91 -49.57
CA GLU A 662 -32.80 -43.08 -49.57
C GLU A 662 -33.55 -44.42 -49.49
N GLY A 663 -34.84 -44.42 -49.10
CA GLY A 663 -35.63 -45.62 -48.95
C GLY A 663 -36.90 -45.39 -48.11
N MET A 664 -37.01 -46.03 -46.96
CA MET A 664 -38.07 -45.84 -45.98
C MET A 664 -37.54 -45.71 -44.56
N PHE A 665 -38.24 -44.92 -43.76
CA PHE A 665 -37.99 -44.66 -42.36
C PHE A 665 -39.11 -45.26 -41.51
N ILE A 666 -38.77 -46.10 -40.54
CA ILE A 666 -39.72 -46.81 -39.69
C ILE A 666 -39.47 -46.41 -38.25
N LEU A 667 -40.52 -45.94 -37.58
CA LEU A 667 -40.56 -45.79 -36.13
C LEU A 667 -41.39 -46.91 -35.53
N SER A 668 -40.88 -47.52 -34.46
CA SER A 668 -41.53 -48.61 -33.74
C SER A 668 -41.56 -48.31 -32.24
N THR A 669 -42.74 -48.23 -31.65
CA THR A 669 -42.94 -47.96 -30.21
C THR A 669 -43.52 -49.21 -29.55
N ASP A 670 -42.86 -49.76 -28.54
CA ASP A 670 -43.43 -50.82 -27.71
C ASP A 670 -44.55 -50.25 -26.82
N ILE A 671 -45.76 -50.82 -26.93
CA ILE A 671 -46.94 -50.41 -26.14
C ILE A 671 -47.46 -51.54 -25.25
N THR A 672 -46.62 -52.56 -25.00
CA THR A 672 -46.99 -53.75 -24.21
C THR A 672 -47.29 -53.37 -22.75
N GLU A 673 -46.43 -52.58 -22.09
CA GLU A 673 -46.63 -52.13 -20.71
C GLU A 673 -47.83 -51.20 -20.54
N ARG A 674 -48.10 -50.33 -21.52
CA ARG A 674 -49.24 -49.38 -21.47
C ARG A 674 -50.55 -50.12 -21.25
N LYS A 675 -50.72 -51.28 -21.89
CA LYS A 675 -51.92 -52.10 -21.77
C LYS A 675 -52.07 -52.77 -20.41
N TYR A 676 -50.98 -53.01 -19.68
CA TYR A 676 -51.02 -53.53 -18.30
C TYR A 676 -51.14 -52.42 -17.24
N ALA A 677 -50.58 -51.23 -17.49
CA ALA A 677 -50.58 -50.11 -16.56
C ALA A 677 -51.97 -49.47 -16.34
N GLU A 678 -52.85 -49.49 -17.36
CA GLU A 678 -54.19 -48.88 -17.29
C GLU A 678 -55.07 -49.49 -16.19
N GLU A 679 -54.89 -50.77 -15.86
CA GLU A 679 -55.72 -51.48 -14.87
C GLU A 679 -55.23 -51.29 -13.41
N LYS A 680 -53.90 -51.20 -13.23
CA LYS A 680 -53.23 -50.88 -11.95
C LYS A 680 -53.52 -49.45 -11.47
N LEU A 681 -53.67 -48.50 -12.40
CA LEU A 681 -53.84 -47.07 -12.11
C LEU A 681 -55.11 -46.74 -11.29
N ARG A 682 -56.16 -47.55 -11.42
CA ARG A 682 -57.45 -47.35 -10.74
C ARG A 682 -57.37 -47.57 -9.23
N HIS A 683 -56.67 -48.62 -8.77
CA HIS A 683 -56.52 -48.94 -7.35
C HIS A 683 -55.62 -47.94 -6.61
N LEU A 684 -54.47 -47.59 -7.22
CA LEU A 684 -53.53 -46.60 -6.67
C LEU A 684 -54.18 -45.22 -6.47
N THR A 685 -55.16 -44.85 -7.31
CA THR A 685 -55.87 -43.57 -7.19
C THR A 685 -56.66 -43.45 -5.87
N GLU A 686 -57.18 -44.55 -5.33
CA GLU A 686 -57.94 -44.56 -4.06
C GLU A 686 -57.01 -44.45 -2.84
N VAL A 687 -55.86 -45.14 -2.89
CA VAL A 687 -54.83 -45.11 -1.85
C VAL A 687 -54.13 -43.75 -1.79
N LEU A 688 -53.81 -43.14 -2.94
CA LEU A 688 -53.27 -41.79 -3.02
C LEU A 688 -54.18 -40.73 -2.37
N ARG A 689 -55.50 -40.92 -2.45
CA ARG A 689 -56.46 -40.01 -1.80
C ARG A 689 -56.37 -40.10 -0.27
N ALA A 690 -56.15 -41.30 0.27
CA ALA A 690 -55.94 -41.53 1.70
C ALA A 690 -54.65 -40.85 2.20
N VAL A 691 -53.53 -41.10 1.52
CA VAL A 691 -52.21 -40.53 1.85
C VAL A 691 -52.23 -39.01 1.81
N ARG A 692 -52.81 -38.42 0.75
CA ARG A 692 -52.95 -36.96 0.62
C ARG A 692 -53.67 -36.33 1.81
N ASN A 693 -54.74 -36.95 2.28
CA ASN A 693 -55.54 -36.42 3.39
C ASN A 693 -54.77 -36.49 4.72
N VAL A 694 -53.96 -37.54 4.95
CA VAL A 694 -53.06 -37.61 6.12
C VAL A 694 -51.96 -36.56 6.02
N ASN A 695 -51.39 -36.33 4.84
CA ASN A 695 -50.37 -35.30 4.66
C ASN A 695 -50.90 -33.87 4.88
N GLN A 696 -52.17 -33.60 4.53
CA GLN A 696 -52.81 -32.32 4.89
C GLN A 696 -53.04 -32.16 6.40
N LEU A 697 -53.29 -33.25 7.11
CA LEU A 697 -53.40 -33.25 8.57
C LEU A 697 -52.06 -32.90 9.22
N ILE A 698 -50.96 -33.51 8.77
CA ILE A 698 -49.58 -33.27 9.26
C ILE A 698 -49.18 -31.80 9.24
N THR A 699 -49.57 -31.05 8.21
CA THR A 699 -49.13 -29.65 8.07
C THR A 699 -49.80 -28.69 9.04
N HIS A 700 -50.97 -29.04 9.56
CA HIS A 700 -51.79 -28.15 10.38
C HIS A 700 -51.81 -28.56 11.85
N GLU A 701 -51.66 -29.85 12.15
CA GLU A 701 -51.65 -30.36 13.51
C GLU A 701 -50.23 -30.36 14.08
N LYS A 702 -50.03 -29.65 15.20
CA LYS A 702 -48.74 -29.55 15.89
C LYS A 702 -48.70 -30.39 17.16
N ASP A 703 -49.85 -30.90 17.59
CA ASP A 703 -49.95 -31.82 18.70
C ASP A 703 -49.75 -33.27 18.24
N ARG A 704 -48.80 -33.95 18.88
CA ARG A 704 -48.38 -35.31 18.53
C ARG A 704 -49.54 -36.30 18.61
N ASP A 705 -50.28 -36.30 19.71
CA ASP A 705 -51.24 -37.38 19.99
C ASP A 705 -52.53 -37.21 19.16
N THR A 706 -52.90 -35.96 18.86
CA THR A 706 -54.03 -35.62 17.99
C THR A 706 -53.76 -36.00 16.53
N LEU A 707 -52.53 -35.79 16.06
CA LEU A 707 -52.09 -36.16 14.72
C LEU A 707 -52.23 -37.67 14.46
N LEU A 708 -51.74 -38.50 15.38
CA LEU A 708 -51.71 -39.95 15.22
C LEU A 708 -53.11 -40.58 15.19
N ARG A 709 -54.04 -40.05 15.99
CA ARG A 709 -55.43 -40.54 16.05
C ARG A 709 -56.17 -40.29 14.75
N ARG A 710 -56.14 -39.05 14.26
CA ARG A 710 -56.84 -38.63 13.03
C ARG A 710 -56.22 -39.26 11.78
N ALA A 711 -54.93 -39.58 11.80
CA ALA A 711 -54.28 -40.30 10.71
C ALA A 711 -54.86 -41.71 10.52
N CYS A 712 -55.09 -42.47 11.61
CA CYS A 712 -55.67 -43.82 11.51
C CYS A 712 -57.08 -43.82 10.92
N ASP A 713 -57.91 -42.84 11.27
CA ASP A 713 -59.29 -42.72 10.77
C ASP A 713 -59.35 -42.48 9.25
N ILE A 714 -58.49 -41.61 8.73
CA ILE A 714 -58.47 -41.26 7.30
C ILE A 714 -58.12 -42.45 6.41
N LEU A 715 -57.25 -43.34 6.91
CA LEU A 715 -56.76 -44.49 6.14
C LEU A 715 -57.82 -45.57 5.93
N THR A 716 -58.80 -45.66 6.82
CA THR A 716 -59.90 -46.64 6.71
C THR A 716 -61.13 -46.06 6.00
N GLU A 717 -61.46 -44.78 6.21
CA GLU A 717 -62.64 -44.12 5.61
C GLU A 717 -62.60 -44.03 4.07
N THR A 718 -61.41 -43.91 3.50
CA THR A 718 -61.20 -43.75 2.04
C THR A 718 -61.30 -45.06 1.26
N ARG A 719 -61.55 -46.19 1.93
CA ARG A 719 -61.58 -47.56 1.39
C ARG A 719 -60.27 -48.04 0.74
N GLY A 720 -59.18 -47.27 0.89
CA GLY A 720 -57.84 -47.70 0.49
C GLY A 720 -57.33 -48.86 1.35
N TYR A 721 -57.53 -48.78 2.67
CA TYR A 721 -57.20 -49.85 3.61
C TYR A 721 -58.43 -50.32 4.40
N ARG A 722 -58.43 -51.59 4.83
CA ARG A 722 -59.52 -52.19 5.60
C ARG A 722 -59.45 -51.89 7.10
N SER A 723 -58.25 -51.72 7.65
CA SER A 723 -58.00 -51.37 9.07
C SER A 723 -56.63 -50.70 9.23
N ALA A 724 -56.43 -49.88 10.28
CA ALA A 724 -55.16 -49.19 10.57
C ALA A 724 -54.92 -49.00 12.08
N TRP A 725 -53.67 -49.09 12.56
CA TRP A 725 -53.30 -48.71 13.94
C TRP A 725 -51.83 -48.27 14.08
N ILE A 726 -51.53 -47.40 15.06
CA ILE A 726 -50.20 -46.84 15.34
C ILE A 726 -49.81 -46.98 16.82
N GLY A 727 -48.58 -47.44 17.07
CA GLY A 727 -47.92 -47.38 18.38
C GLY A 727 -46.65 -46.52 18.37
N VAL A 728 -46.34 -45.83 19.46
CA VAL A 728 -45.19 -44.92 19.62
C VAL A 728 -44.31 -45.24 20.82
N PHE A 729 -43.01 -44.93 20.76
CA PHE A 729 -42.08 -45.16 21.87
C PHE A 729 -42.08 -44.02 22.91
N ASP A 730 -42.10 -44.37 24.19
CA ASP A 730 -41.83 -43.47 25.31
C ASP A 730 -40.31 -43.19 25.46
N ALA A 731 -39.92 -42.22 26.30
CA ALA A 731 -38.51 -41.89 26.55
C ALA A 731 -37.69 -43.04 27.18
N ALA A 732 -38.36 -44.08 27.70
CA ALA A 732 -37.76 -45.29 28.24
C ALA A 732 -37.75 -46.46 27.22
N GLY A 733 -38.20 -46.23 25.98
CA GLY A 733 -38.23 -47.21 24.90
C GLY A 733 -39.37 -48.22 24.96
N ARG A 734 -40.42 -47.99 25.76
CA ARG A 734 -41.64 -48.82 25.77
C ARG A 734 -42.64 -48.30 24.77
N ILE A 735 -43.38 -49.19 24.11
CA ILE A 735 -44.40 -48.79 23.13
C ILE A 735 -45.74 -48.54 23.82
N GLU A 736 -46.33 -47.41 23.50
CA GLU A 736 -47.70 -47.05 23.86
C GLU A 736 -48.53 -46.98 22.59
N VAL A 737 -49.71 -47.59 22.60
CA VAL A 737 -50.61 -47.52 21.46
C VAL A 737 -51.25 -46.13 21.41
N ALA A 738 -50.82 -45.32 20.45
CA ALA A 738 -51.29 -43.95 20.27
C ALA A 738 -52.67 -43.87 19.58
N ALA A 739 -52.98 -44.79 18.64
CA ALA A 739 -54.21 -44.73 17.83
C ALA A 739 -54.59 -46.05 17.14
N GLU A 740 -55.90 -46.26 16.88
CA GLU A 740 -56.44 -47.39 16.10
C GLU A 740 -57.77 -47.04 15.39
N SER A 741 -58.03 -47.66 14.22
CA SER A 741 -59.29 -47.56 13.46
C SER A 741 -59.60 -48.83 12.65
N GLY A 742 -60.87 -49.23 12.57
CA GLY A 742 -61.36 -50.36 11.74
C GLY A 742 -61.21 -51.77 12.33
N LEU A 743 -60.69 -51.92 13.56
CA LEU A 743 -60.45 -53.21 14.22
C LEU A 743 -61.51 -53.62 15.26
N GLY A 744 -62.25 -52.66 15.83
CA GLY A 744 -63.35 -52.92 16.78
C GLY A 744 -62.91 -53.60 18.08
N ALA A 745 -63.84 -54.32 18.73
CA ALA A 745 -63.63 -54.92 20.07
C ALA A 745 -62.47 -55.94 20.15
N GLY A 746 -61.98 -56.46 19.02
CA GLY A 746 -60.83 -57.37 18.95
C GLY A 746 -59.49 -56.72 19.28
N PHE A 747 -59.38 -55.38 19.27
CA PHE A 747 -58.13 -54.67 19.53
C PHE A 747 -57.73 -54.62 21.01
N ALA A 748 -58.67 -54.82 21.93
CA ALA A 748 -58.39 -54.84 23.38
C ALA A 748 -57.35 -55.91 23.77
N VAL A 749 -57.36 -57.04 23.07
CA VAL A 749 -56.39 -58.14 23.28
C VAL A 749 -55.00 -57.76 22.78
N VAL A 750 -54.91 -57.00 21.69
CA VAL A 750 -53.62 -56.51 21.14
C VAL A 750 -53.02 -55.46 22.07
N ARG A 751 -53.84 -54.55 22.60
CA ARG A 751 -53.39 -53.52 23.57
C ARG A 751 -52.81 -54.15 24.84
N ALA A 752 -53.52 -55.11 25.43
CA ALA A 752 -53.06 -55.83 26.62
C ALA A 752 -51.77 -56.65 26.39
N GLN A 753 -51.56 -57.15 25.17
CA GLN A 753 -50.34 -57.89 24.81
C GLN A 753 -49.13 -56.97 24.61
N LEU A 754 -49.33 -55.78 24.04
CA LEU A 754 -48.25 -54.80 23.88
C LEU A 754 -47.79 -54.21 25.23
N GLU A 755 -48.74 -53.99 26.15
CA GLU A 755 -48.45 -53.52 27.52
C GLU A 755 -47.67 -54.55 28.37
N SER A 756 -47.79 -55.85 28.07
CA SER A 756 -47.03 -56.92 28.72
C SER A 756 -45.65 -57.17 28.11
N GLY A 757 -45.27 -56.42 27.08
CA GLY A 757 -43.97 -56.51 26.40
C GLY A 757 -43.87 -57.63 25.35
N GLU A 758 -44.98 -58.29 25.01
CA GLU A 758 -45.04 -59.25 23.91
C GLU A 758 -45.45 -58.59 22.58
N TRP A 759 -44.71 -58.88 21.51
CA TRP A 759 -44.85 -58.20 20.23
C TRP A 759 -45.38 -59.12 19.12
N PRO A 760 -46.33 -58.65 18.28
CA PRO A 760 -46.67 -59.32 17.03
C PRO A 760 -45.45 -59.44 16.12
N GLU A 761 -45.34 -60.55 15.41
CA GLU A 761 -44.16 -60.85 14.59
C GLU A 761 -43.95 -59.84 13.46
N CYS A 762 -45.02 -59.37 12.83
CA CYS A 762 -44.96 -58.32 11.80
C CYS A 762 -44.36 -57.01 12.32
N CYS A 763 -44.67 -56.61 13.57
CA CYS A 763 -44.11 -55.41 14.18
C CYS A 763 -42.63 -55.58 14.56
N ARG A 764 -42.26 -56.76 15.09
CA ARG A 764 -40.85 -57.08 15.38
C ARG A 764 -39.99 -57.01 14.12
N GLN A 765 -40.49 -57.59 13.04
CA GLN A 765 -39.78 -57.59 11.76
C GLN A 765 -39.69 -56.18 11.16
N ALA A 766 -40.77 -55.39 11.27
CA ALA A 766 -40.78 -54.01 10.76
C ALA A 766 -39.79 -53.10 11.50
N LEU A 767 -39.58 -53.31 12.80
CA LEU A 767 -38.59 -52.57 13.58
C LEU A 767 -37.15 -53.08 13.36
N ALA A 768 -36.99 -54.40 13.23
CA ALA A 768 -35.68 -55.04 13.08
C ALA A 768 -35.06 -54.85 11.70
N ARG A 769 -35.88 -54.64 10.67
CA ARG A 769 -35.43 -54.49 9.28
C ARG A 769 -36.05 -53.24 8.66
N PRO A 770 -35.26 -52.39 7.99
CA PRO A 770 -35.82 -51.28 7.23
C PRO A 770 -36.69 -51.81 6.07
N GLY A 771 -37.92 -51.33 5.98
CA GLY A 771 -38.86 -51.69 4.91
C GLY A 771 -40.27 -51.96 5.44
N ILE A 772 -41.19 -52.23 4.51
CA ILE A 772 -42.55 -52.63 4.83
C ILE A 772 -42.58 -54.15 4.93
N VAL A 773 -43.11 -54.66 6.04
CA VAL A 773 -43.32 -56.08 6.24
C VAL A 773 -44.70 -56.44 5.74
N VAL A 774 -44.74 -57.25 4.67
CA VAL A 774 -45.98 -57.80 4.13
C VAL A 774 -46.21 -59.17 4.74
N THR A 775 -47.35 -59.33 5.40
CA THR A 775 -47.77 -60.61 5.98
C THR A 775 -49.01 -61.10 5.26
N HIS A 776 -48.83 -62.10 4.40
CA HIS A 776 -49.91 -62.85 3.77
C HIS A 776 -50.48 -63.86 4.76
N ASP A 777 -51.80 -64.07 4.76
CA ASP A 777 -52.50 -65.03 5.64
C ASP A 777 -51.99 -65.02 7.10
N THR A 778 -52.49 -64.06 7.88
CA THR A 778 -52.07 -63.84 9.27
C THR A 778 -52.31 -65.03 10.20
N SER A 779 -53.13 -66.01 9.78
CA SER A 779 -53.37 -67.25 10.53
C SER A 779 -52.24 -68.27 10.40
N VAL A 780 -51.48 -68.23 9.30
CA VAL A 780 -50.37 -69.14 9.00
C VAL A 780 -49.02 -68.49 9.34
N ASN A 781 -48.84 -67.23 8.95
CA ASN A 781 -47.55 -66.55 9.07
C ASN A 781 -47.34 -65.80 10.41
N CYS A 782 -48.37 -65.74 11.28
CA CYS A 782 -48.28 -65.13 12.61
C CYS A 782 -49.09 -65.93 13.64
N VAL A 783 -48.60 -67.12 14.00
CA VAL A 783 -49.32 -68.15 14.78
C VAL A 783 -49.83 -67.68 16.16
N LYS A 784 -49.23 -66.65 16.75
CA LYS A 784 -49.64 -66.05 18.04
C LYS A 784 -50.38 -64.71 17.89
N CYS A 785 -50.81 -64.34 16.69
CA CYS A 785 -51.48 -63.06 16.44
C CYS A 785 -52.89 -63.03 17.04
N PRO A 786 -53.21 -62.08 17.96
CA PRO A 786 -54.57 -61.93 18.48
C PRO A 786 -55.61 -61.58 17.40
N LEU A 787 -55.17 -61.14 16.22
CA LEU A 787 -56.00 -60.70 15.11
C LEU A 787 -56.10 -61.71 13.95
N ALA A 788 -55.53 -62.92 14.07
CA ALA A 788 -55.48 -63.91 12.98
C ALA A 788 -56.86 -64.24 12.37
N HIS A 789 -57.93 -64.21 13.16
CA HIS A 789 -59.29 -64.50 12.69
C HIS A 789 -59.98 -63.31 11.98
N ALA A 790 -59.48 -62.08 12.15
CA ALA A 790 -60.06 -60.87 11.57
C ALA A 790 -59.64 -60.62 10.11
N TYR A 791 -58.72 -61.44 9.57
CA TYR A 791 -58.01 -61.19 8.32
C TYR A 791 -58.07 -62.36 7.31
N ARG A 792 -59.26 -62.92 7.06
CA ARG A 792 -59.45 -63.86 5.94
C ARG A 792 -59.47 -63.09 4.61
N ASP A 793 -58.69 -63.57 3.63
CA ASP A 793 -58.50 -63.00 2.27
C ASP A 793 -57.81 -61.61 2.22
N THR A 794 -57.08 -61.26 3.27
CA THR A 794 -56.35 -59.99 3.38
C THR A 794 -54.91 -60.22 3.79
N ALA A 795 -54.02 -59.35 3.33
CA ALA A 795 -52.66 -59.22 3.83
C ALA A 795 -52.55 -58.04 4.80
N ALA A 796 -51.53 -58.04 5.65
CA ALA A 796 -51.18 -56.91 6.51
C ALA A 796 -49.86 -56.28 6.07
N LEU A 797 -49.80 -54.95 6.09
CA LEU A 797 -48.56 -54.17 5.91
C LEU A 797 -48.19 -53.53 7.24
N ALA A 798 -46.96 -53.73 7.68
CA ALA A 798 -46.40 -53.11 8.88
C ALA A 798 -45.14 -52.31 8.54
N GLY A 799 -45.07 -51.06 8.99
CA GLY A 799 -43.95 -50.16 8.73
C GLY A 799 -43.46 -49.50 10.03
N ALA A 800 -42.14 -49.44 10.21
CA ALA A 800 -41.55 -48.67 11.31
C ALA A 800 -41.67 -47.17 11.03
N LEU A 801 -42.09 -46.41 12.04
CA LEU A 801 -42.07 -44.96 12.00
C LEU A 801 -40.64 -44.48 12.32
N ARG A 802 -39.75 -44.56 11.33
CA ARG A 802 -38.32 -44.23 11.47
C ARG A 802 -37.98 -42.98 10.66
N HIS A 803 -37.40 -41.98 11.31
CA HIS A 803 -36.86 -40.80 10.61
C HIS A 803 -35.50 -40.41 11.16
N ALA A 804 -34.57 -40.05 10.28
CA ALA A 804 -33.18 -39.68 10.62
C ALA A 804 -32.44 -40.69 11.54
N GLY A 805 -32.73 -42.00 11.39
CA GLY A 805 -32.11 -43.06 12.18
C GLY A 805 -32.70 -43.30 13.57
N ARG A 806 -33.79 -42.59 13.92
CA ARG A 806 -34.53 -42.77 15.18
C ARG A 806 -35.88 -43.43 14.95
N ASP A 807 -36.20 -44.38 15.81
CA ASP A 807 -37.50 -45.06 15.82
C ASP A 807 -38.49 -44.31 16.73
N TYR A 808 -39.57 -43.84 16.13
CA TYR A 808 -40.67 -43.18 16.81
C TYR A 808 -41.82 -44.14 17.12
N GLY A 809 -41.96 -45.24 16.37
CA GLY A 809 -43.09 -46.17 16.52
C GLY A 809 -43.27 -47.18 15.38
N VAL A 810 -44.48 -47.73 15.24
CA VAL A 810 -44.89 -48.63 14.14
C VAL A 810 -46.32 -48.31 13.67
N LEU A 811 -46.56 -48.35 12.36
CA LEU A 811 -47.88 -48.24 11.71
C LEU A 811 -48.22 -49.58 11.05
N VAL A 812 -49.45 -50.06 11.21
CA VAL A 812 -49.92 -51.31 10.60
C VAL A 812 -51.29 -51.14 9.95
N VAL A 813 -51.45 -51.63 8.72
CA VAL A 813 -52.70 -51.63 7.95
C VAL A 813 -53.03 -52.98 7.33
N ALA A 814 -54.26 -53.19 6.87
CA ALA A 814 -54.68 -54.39 6.15
C ALA A 814 -55.33 -54.11 4.79
N LEU A 815 -55.04 -54.93 3.78
CA LEU A 815 -55.48 -54.78 2.38
C LEU A 815 -55.73 -56.12 1.67
N PRO A 816 -56.38 -56.16 0.48
CA PRO A 816 -56.55 -57.39 -0.29
C PRO A 816 -55.20 -58.01 -0.74
N ALA A 817 -55.08 -59.33 -0.70
CA ALA A 817 -53.79 -60.01 -0.97
C ALA A 817 -53.23 -59.80 -2.39
N ALA A 818 -54.09 -59.62 -3.40
CA ALA A 818 -53.68 -59.50 -4.81
C ALA A 818 -52.84 -58.24 -5.14
N VAL A 819 -52.85 -57.25 -4.25
CA VAL A 819 -52.16 -55.96 -4.40
C VAL A 819 -51.14 -55.72 -3.29
N ALA A 820 -51.04 -56.63 -2.33
CA ALA A 820 -50.13 -56.49 -1.18
C ALA A 820 -48.66 -56.60 -1.58
N ASP A 821 -48.35 -57.32 -2.66
CA ASP A 821 -47.02 -57.41 -3.25
C ASP A 821 -46.74 -56.29 -4.26
N ASP A 822 -47.68 -55.36 -4.47
CA ASP A 822 -47.44 -54.23 -5.36
C ASP A 822 -46.48 -53.24 -4.71
N GLU A 823 -45.31 -53.05 -5.32
CA GLU A 823 -44.29 -52.16 -4.80
C GLU A 823 -44.76 -50.70 -4.69
N ASN A 824 -45.66 -50.24 -5.57
CA ASN A 824 -46.18 -48.86 -5.46
C ASN A 824 -47.09 -48.75 -4.24
N GLU A 825 -47.87 -49.78 -3.93
CA GLU A 825 -48.70 -49.82 -2.73
C GLU A 825 -47.84 -49.84 -1.46
N GLN A 826 -46.84 -50.72 -1.41
CA GLN A 826 -45.89 -50.77 -0.29
C GLN A 826 -45.08 -49.47 -0.16
N SER A 827 -44.72 -48.85 -1.27
CA SER A 827 -44.02 -47.56 -1.29
C SER A 827 -44.91 -46.44 -0.81
N LEU A 828 -46.16 -46.34 -1.28
CA LEU A 828 -47.11 -45.32 -0.82
C LEU A 828 -47.41 -45.47 0.67
N PHE A 829 -47.50 -46.70 1.16
CA PHE A 829 -47.62 -46.98 2.60
C PHE A 829 -46.34 -46.63 3.38
N GLY A 830 -45.17 -46.88 2.79
CA GLY A 830 -43.87 -46.48 3.32
C GLY A 830 -43.68 -44.96 3.37
N GLU A 831 -44.12 -44.24 2.34
CA GLU A 831 -44.14 -42.78 2.27
C GLU A 831 -45.03 -42.23 3.37
N LEU A 832 -46.25 -42.75 3.50
CA LEU A 832 -47.15 -42.38 4.57
C LEU A 832 -46.52 -42.61 5.97
N SER A 833 -45.90 -43.78 6.19
CA SER A 833 -45.18 -44.07 7.44
C SER A 833 -44.02 -43.09 7.65
N GLY A 834 -43.30 -42.76 6.59
CA GLY A 834 -42.19 -41.80 6.59
C GLY A 834 -42.62 -40.35 6.80
N ASP A 835 -43.75 -39.93 6.24
CA ASP A 835 -44.32 -38.59 6.35
C ASP A 835 -44.83 -38.36 7.78
N ILE A 836 -45.50 -39.35 8.36
CA ILE A 836 -45.87 -39.33 9.79
C ILE A 836 -44.60 -39.29 10.65
N SER A 837 -43.54 -40.03 10.31
CA SER A 837 -42.27 -40.00 11.05
C SER A 837 -41.52 -38.67 10.90
N PHE A 838 -41.59 -38.07 9.71
CA PHE A 838 -41.01 -36.76 9.41
C PHE A 838 -41.76 -35.66 10.16
N ALA A 839 -43.09 -35.74 10.26
CA ALA A 839 -43.87 -34.83 11.08
C ALA A 839 -43.41 -34.88 12.54
N LEU A 840 -43.25 -36.10 13.09
CA LEU A 840 -42.76 -36.32 14.44
C LEU A 840 -41.32 -35.77 14.63
N PHE A 841 -40.43 -35.98 13.65
CA PHE A 841 -39.07 -35.41 13.67
C PHE A 841 -39.03 -33.90 13.50
N ALA A 842 -39.84 -33.32 12.62
CA ALA A 842 -39.87 -31.89 12.36
C ALA A 842 -40.37 -31.11 13.58
N ILE A 843 -41.37 -31.66 14.29
CA ILE A 843 -41.82 -31.15 15.59
C ILE A 843 -40.67 -31.17 16.62
N GLU A 844 -39.74 -32.13 16.53
CA GLU A 844 -38.57 -32.24 17.41
C GLU A 844 -37.35 -31.38 16.97
N GLY A 845 -37.05 -31.28 15.67
CA GLY A 845 -35.85 -30.62 15.13
C GLY A 845 -35.96 -29.10 14.94
N GLU A 846 -37.16 -28.53 14.92
CA GLU A 846 -37.35 -27.07 15.00
C GLU A 846 -36.77 -26.50 16.31
N HIS A 847 -36.77 -27.29 17.39
CA HIS A 847 -36.13 -26.92 18.66
C HIS A 847 -34.58 -26.88 18.59
N GLU A 848 -33.92 -27.61 17.68
CA GLU A 848 -32.45 -27.67 17.60
C GLU A 848 -31.84 -26.60 16.68
N ARG A 849 -32.49 -26.27 15.55
CA ARG A 849 -31.99 -25.30 14.56
C ARG A 849 -31.80 -23.89 15.14
N GLN A 850 -32.55 -23.53 16.17
CA GLN A 850 -32.39 -22.24 16.85
C GLN A 850 -31.03 -22.10 17.54
N ARG A 851 -30.36 -23.20 17.92
CA ARG A 851 -29.04 -23.17 18.58
C ARG A 851 -27.88 -22.95 17.60
N ALA A 852 -27.90 -23.58 16.42
CA ALA A 852 -26.80 -23.52 15.44
C ALA A 852 -26.64 -22.16 14.74
N ALA A 853 -27.74 -21.39 14.60
CA ALA A 853 -27.69 -20.07 13.99
C ALA A 853 -26.83 -19.05 14.78
N ALA A 854 -26.71 -19.23 16.10
CA ALA A 854 -25.92 -18.36 16.97
C ALA A 854 -24.40 -18.52 16.75
N GLU A 855 -23.90 -19.73 16.50
CA GLU A 855 -22.46 -20.00 16.34
C GLU A 855 -21.86 -19.38 15.07
N ARG A 856 -22.63 -19.37 13.98
CA ARG A 856 -22.14 -18.87 12.68
C ARG A 856 -21.90 -17.36 12.66
N GLN A 857 -22.68 -16.61 13.43
CA GLN A 857 -22.56 -15.16 13.56
C GLN A 857 -21.26 -14.76 14.28
N GLN A 858 -20.77 -15.60 15.20
CA GLN A 858 -19.53 -15.39 15.94
C GLN A 858 -18.28 -15.52 15.05
N MET A 859 -18.27 -16.48 14.12
CA MET A 859 -17.14 -16.73 13.21
C MET A 859 -16.93 -15.58 12.19
N GLN A 860 -18.03 -14.98 11.69
CA GLN A 860 -17.95 -13.86 10.75
C GLN A 860 -17.37 -12.59 11.38
N ALA A 861 -17.64 -12.34 12.67
CA ALA A 861 -17.08 -11.21 13.39
C ALA A 861 -15.54 -11.32 13.52
N GLN A 862 -15.01 -12.52 13.73
CA GLN A 862 -13.57 -12.76 13.83
C GLN A 862 -12.81 -12.44 12.53
N LEU A 863 -13.36 -12.81 11.37
CA LEU A 863 -12.71 -12.58 10.07
C LEU A 863 -12.63 -11.09 9.73
N LEU A 864 -13.69 -10.34 10.01
CA LEU A 864 -13.74 -8.90 9.79
C LEU A 864 -12.73 -8.14 10.66
N GLN A 865 -12.50 -8.60 11.90
CA GLN A 865 -11.49 -8.01 12.79
C GLN A 865 -10.06 -8.26 12.30
N SER A 866 -9.77 -9.45 11.76
CA SER A 866 -8.45 -9.78 11.20
C SER A 866 -8.10 -8.95 9.96
N GLN A 867 -9.05 -8.76 9.05
CA GLN A 867 -8.83 -7.95 7.83
C GLN A 867 -8.62 -6.46 8.14
N LYS A 868 -9.29 -5.95 9.18
CA LYS A 868 -9.13 -4.55 9.62
C LYS A 868 -7.73 -4.28 10.18
N LEU A 869 -7.12 -5.27 10.85
CA LEU A 869 -5.78 -5.18 11.43
C LEU A 869 -4.67 -5.18 10.35
N GLU A 870 -4.81 -6.01 9.31
CA GLU A 870 -3.84 -6.11 8.21
C GLU A 870 -3.74 -4.80 7.39
N SER A 871 -4.88 -4.15 7.15
CA SER A 871 -4.96 -2.87 6.45
C SER A 871 -4.29 -1.71 7.21
N ILE A 872 -4.45 -1.67 8.54
CA ILE A 872 -3.85 -0.64 9.40
C ILE A 872 -2.32 -0.76 9.43
N GLY A 873 -1.77 -1.99 9.42
CA GLY A 873 -0.32 -2.23 9.44
C GLY A 873 0.41 -1.70 8.20
N THR A 874 -0.20 -1.78 7.02
CA THR A 874 0.43 -1.34 5.76
C THR A 874 0.50 0.19 5.64
N LEU A 875 -0.54 0.89 6.12
CA LEU A 875 -0.59 2.37 6.12
C LEU A 875 0.30 2.98 7.21
N ALA A 876 0.35 2.35 8.38
CA ALA A 876 1.13 2.84 9.53
C ALA A 876 2.62 3.02 9.21
N SER A 877 3.23 2.16 8.38
CA SER A 877 4.66 2.27 8.06
C SER A 877 5.00 3.45 7.14
N GLY A 878 4.10 3.81 6.21
CA GLY A 878 4.29 4.97 5.32
C GLY A 878 4.05 6.28 6.06
N VAL A 879 2.93 6.36 6.78
CA VAL A 879 2.54 7.55 7.56
C VAL A 879 3.57 7.86 8.64
N ALA A 880 4.11 6.85 9.31
CA ALA A 880 5.15 7.04 10.31
C ALA A 880 6.44 7.65 9.75
N HIS A 881 6.84 7.25 8.55
CA HIS A 881 8.05 7.79 7.92
C HIS A 881 7.85 9.26 7.52
N GLU A 882 6.66 9.62 7.07
CA GLU A 882 6.29 10.99 6.69
C GLU A 882 6.11 11.92 7.90
N ILE A 883 5.66 11.41 9.04
CA ILE A 883 5.51 12.19 10.29
C ILE A 883 6.86 12.40 10.98
N ASN A 884 7.78 11.43 10.96
CA ASN A 884 9.09 11.56 11.60
C ASN A 884 9.97 12.67 10.99
N ASN A 885 9.83 12.91 9.68
CA ASN A 885 10.64 13.92 8.97
C ASN A 885 10.38 15.38 9.45
N PRO A 886 9.14 15.89 9.48
CA PRO A 886 8.84 17.21 10.01
C PRO A 886 9.06 17.32 11.52
N ILE A 887 8.81 16.24 12.28
CA ILE A 887 9.09 16.18 13.73
C ILE A 887 10.58 16.44 14.00
N ASN A 888 11.48 15.74 13.31
CA ASN A 888 12.92 15.97 13.50
C ASN A 888 13.33 17.41 13.13
N GLY A 889 12.67 18.01 12.14
CA GLY A 889 12.85 19.42 11.80
C GLY A 889 12.41 20.36 12.93
N ILE A 890 11.21 20.15 13.46
CA ILE A 890 10.66 20.93 14.59
C ILE A 890 11.53 20.77 15.84
N LEU A 891 12.00 19.55 16.13
CA LEU A 891 12.88 19.25 17.25
C LEU A 891 14.20 20.04 17.15
N ASN A 892 14.84 20.03 15.98
CA ASN A 892 16.10 20.74 15.77
C ASN A 892 15.95 22.26 15.89
N TYR A 893 14.89 22.84 15.33
CA TYR A 893 14.65 24.28 15.48
C TYR A 893 14.30 24.67 16.91
N ALA A 894 13.50 23.85 17.60
CA ALA A 894 13.19 24.08 19.00
C ALA A 894 14.44 23.95 19.89
N GLN A 895 15.35 23.02 19.59
CA GLN A 895 16.63 22.89 20.28
C GLN A 895 17.50 24.14 20.09
N LEU A 896 17.63 24.64 18.86
CA LEU A 896 18.39 25.87 18.57
C LEU A 896 17.79 27.10 19.27
N ILE A 897 16.46 27.22 19.31
CA ILE A 897 15.78 28.32 20.02
C ILE A 897 16.00 28.19 21.53
N HIS A 898 15.94 26.97 22.07
CA HIS A 898 16.20 26.72 23.49
C HIS A 898 17.65 27.10 23.84
N ASP A 899 18.64 26.64 23.08
CA ASP A 899 20.07 26.85 23.35
C ASP A 899 20.45 28.35 23.28
N VAL A 900 19.86 29.12 22.35
CA VAL A 900 20.08 30.57 22.22
C VAL A 900 19.33 31.38 23.29
N ALA A 901 18.15 30.91 23.71
CA ALA A 901 17.31 31.60 24.69
C ALA A 901 17.69 31.31 26.15
N SER A 902 18.39 30.20 26.42
CA SER A 902 18.75 29.68 27.76
C SER A 902 19.66 30.58 28.62
N GLY A 903 19.94 31.80 28.19
CA GLY A 903 20.61 32.83 29.00
C GLY A 903 20.10 34.26 28.78
N SER A 904 19.10 34.46 27.92
CA SER A 904 18.64 35.80 27.51
C SER A 904 17.13 36.01 27.65
N ASN A 905 16.31 34.95 27.56
CA ASN A 905 14.85 35.05 27.64
C ASN A 905 14.18 33.75 28.14
N GLU A 906 13.88 33.67 29.44
CA GLU A 906 13.26 32.51 30.09
C GLU A 906 11.91 32.10 29.47
N LYS A 907 11.09 33.05 29.00
CA LYS A 907 9.80 32.72 28.36
C LYS A 907 10.00 32.03 27.01
N LEU A 908 10.97 32.48 26.23
CA LEU A 908 11.27 31.89 24.92
C LEU A 908 11.91 30.50 25.08
N ALA A 909 12.78 30.33 26.08
CA ALA A 909 13.34 29.03 26.45
C ALA A 909 12.26 28.06 26.94
N GLY A 910 11.25 28.55 27.68
CA GLY A 910 10.08 27.78 28.10
C GLY A 910 9.21 27.31 26.93
N TYR A 911 8.91 28.17 25.95
CA TYR A 911 8.18 27.76 24.75
C TYR A 911 8.95 26.75 23.90
N ALA A 912 10.26 26.93 23.77
CA ALA A 912 11.11 25.97 23.06
C ALA A 912 11.16 24.61 23.76
N ALA A 913 11.22 24.59 25.10
CA ALA A 913 11.15 23.35 25.88
C ALA A 913 9.79 22.64 25.74
N GLU A 914 8.69 23.38 25.65
CA GLU A 914 7.35 22.83 25.39
C GLU A 914 7.29 22.14 24.01
N ILE A 915 7.83 22.79 22.98
CA ILE A 915 7.88 22.26 21.62
C ILE A 915 8.74 21.00 21.56
N LEU A 916 9.90 20.99 22.24
CA LEU A 916 10.76 19.80 22.34
C LEU A 916 9.99 18.62 22.97
N ARG A 917 9.32 18.84 24.10
CA ARG A 917 8.52 17.80 24.79
C ARG A 917 7.42 17.22 23.89
N GLU A 918 6.64 18.05 23.21
CA GLU A 918 5.57 17.56 22.33
C GLU A 918 6.12 16.84 21.10
N THR A 919 7.27 17.27 20.58
CA THR A 919 7.90 16.65 19.41
C THR A 919 8.45 15.25 19.75
N GLU A 920 9.11 15.10 20.90
CA GLU A 920 9.53 13.79 21.43
C GLU A 920 8.33 12.86 21.66
N ARG A 921 7.23 13.41 22.16
CA ARG A 921 6.00 12.66 22.41
C ARG A 921 5.38 12.11 21.11
N VAL A 922 5.30 12.92 20.06
CA VAL A 922 4.80 12.44 18.77
C VAL A 922 5.75 11.39 18.18
N ALA A 923 7.07 11.53 18.34
CA ALA A 923 8.03 10.52 17.93
C ALA A 923 7.81 9.16 18.64
N ILE A 924 7.49 9.17 19.94
CA ILE A 924 7.15 7.96 20.71
C ILE A 924 5.84 7.33 20.21
N ILE A 925 4.81 8.13 19.93
CA ILE A 925 3.53 7.64 19.38
C ILE A 925 3.75 6.94 18.04
N VAL A 926 4.52 7.58 17.15
CA VAL A 926 4.84 7.04 15.83
C VAL A 926 5.66 5.77 15.93
N LYS A 927 6.64 5.71 16.84
CA LYS A 927 7.43 4.50 17.11
C LYS A 927 6.55 3.35 17.62
N ASN A 928 5.64 3.60 18.55
CA ASN A 928 4.71 2.59 19.06
C ASN A 928 3.74 2.09 17.97
N LEU A 929 3.29 2.98 17.10
CA LEU A 929 2.46 2.65 15.94
C LEU A 929 3.22 1.79 14.91
N LEU A 930 4.50 2.09 14.65
CA LEU A 930 5.38 1.30 13.79
C LEU A 930 5.63 -0.11 14.35
N THR A 931 5.82 -0.23 15.67
CA THR A 931 5.99 -1.52 16.34
C THR A 931 4.72 -2.36 16.27
N PHE A 932 3.53 -1.74 16.41
CA PHE A 932 2.25 -2.42 16.21
C PHE A 932 2.03 -2.90 14.77
N ALA A 933 2.56 -2.16 13.78
CA ALA A 933 2.40 -2.47 12.36
C ALA A 933 3.37 -3.53 11.83
N ARG A 934 4.53 -3.74 12.48
CA ARG A 934 5.56 -4.69 12.03
C ARG A 934 5.33 -6.09 12.61
N HIS A 935 5.02 -7.05 11.75
CA HIS A 935 5.28 -8.46 12.05
C HIS A 935 6.78 -8.74 11.88
N GLU A 936 7.54 -8.77 12.98
CA GLU A 936 8.94 -9.18 12.95
C GLU A 936 9.07 -10.68 12.62
N LYS A 937 9.65 -10.99 11.47
CA LYS A 937 10.02 -12.35 11.03
C LYS A 937 11.26 -12.91 11.75
N GLN A 938 11.43 -12.66 13.04
CA GLN A 938 12.42 -13.41 13.83
C GLN A 938 11.81 -14.73 14.31
N GLY A 939 12.56 -15.82 14.19
CA GLY A 939 12.15 -17.12 14.72
C GLY A 939 12.11 -17.09 16.25
N GLN A 940 11.15 -17.79 16.86
CA GLN A 940 11.15 -18.00 18.31
C GLN A 940 12.34 -18.90 18.70
N SER A 941 13.09 -18.51 19.74
CA SER A 941 14.24 -19.26 20.25
C SER A 941 13.98 -19.74 21.69
N PRO A 942 14.60 -20.85 22.13
CA PRO A 942 14.63 -21.23 23.54
C PRO A 942 15.20 -20.13 24.43
N ALA A 943 14.43 -19.62 25.39
CA ALA A 943 14.88 -18.60 26.33
C ALA A 943 14.44 -18.91 27.77
N CYS A 944 15.29 -18.56 28.74
CA CYS A 944 14.93 -18.63 30.15
C CYS A 944 14.17 -17.36 30.56
N VAL A 945 13.03 -17.53 31.24
CA VAL A 945 12.20 -16.41 31.72
C VAL A 945 12.95 -15.52 32.71
N LYS A 946 13.83 -16.11 33.52
CA LYS A 946 14.67 -15.36 34.46
C LYS A 946 15.55 -14.33 33.75
N ASP A 947 16.24 -14.74 32.68
CA ASP A 947 17.12 -13.85 31.91
C ASP A 947 16.33 -12.69 31.28
N ILE A 948 15.10 -12.96 30.83
CA ILE A 948 14.20 -11.94 30.27
C ILE A 948 13.83 -10.91 31.35
N VAL A 949 13.46 -11.37 32.55
CA VAL A 949 13.11 -10.50 33.68
C VAL A 949 14.32 -9.69 34.15
N GLU A 950 15.48 -10.33 34.38
CA GLU A 950 16.69 -9.64 34.86
C GLU A 950 17.15 -8.55 33.89
N ASN A 951 17.19 -8.85 32.59
CA ASN A 951 17.53 -7.87 31.56
C ASN A 951 16.53 -6.69 31.54
N THR A 952 15.23 -6.96 31.70
CA THR A 952 14.22 -5.90 31.75
C THR A 952 14.38 -5.03 33.00
N LEU A 953 14.59 -5.66 34.16
CA LEU A 953 14.75 -4.95 35.42
C LEU A 953 16.02 -4.10 35.46
N SER A 954 17.09 -4.50 34.77
CA SER A 954 18.33 -3.71 34.67
C SER A 954 18.10 -2.30 34.12
N LEU A 955 17.13 -2.16 33.19
CA LEU A 955 16.79 -0.91 32.54
C LEU A 955 15.90 0.00 33.42
N VAL A 956 15.09 -0.60 34.30
CA VAL A 956 14.03 0.09 35.04
C VAL A 956 14.43 0.40 36.48
N ARG A 957 15.40 -0.34 37.04
CA ARG A 957 15.81 -0.24 38.45
C ARG A 957 16.26 1.17 38.85
N THR A 958 17.03 1.85 37.98
CA THR A 958 17.50 3.23 38.24
C THR A 958 16.33 4.21 38.34
N VAL A 959 15.35 4.08 37.43
CA VAL A 959 14.19 4.97 37.37
C VAL A 959 13.23 4.71 38.53
N MET A 960 13.00 3.45 38.89
CA MET A 960 12.16 3.10 40.05
C MET A 960 12.77 3.61 41.37
N ARG A 961 14.11 3.53 41.50
CA ARG A 961 14.82 4.04 42.67
C ARG A 961 14.74 5.57 42.75
N HIS A 962 14.83 6.26 41.63
CA HIS A 962 14.64 7.72 41.56
C HIS A 962 13.23 8.11 42.04
N ASP A 963 12.20 7.38 41.60
CA ASP A 963 10.80 7.62 41.97
C ASP A 963 10.43 7.06 43.36
N GLN A 964 11.42 6.58 44.12
CA GLN A 964 11.29 6.04 45.47
C GLN A 964 10.30 4.85 45.55
N ILE A 965 10.26 4.03 44.51
CA ILE A 965 9.45 2.81 44.41
C ILE A 965 10.26 1.60 44.90
N ILE A 966 9.66 0.80 45.77
CA ILE A 966 10.24 -0.44 46.28
C ILE A 966 9.98 -1.54 45.26
N LEU A 967 11.04 -2.13 44.71
CA LEU A 967 10.93 -3.21 43.73
C LEU A 967 11.26 -4.56 44.39
N GLU A 968 10.27 -5.42 44.51
CA GLU A 968 10.39 -6.79 45.02
C GLU A 968 10.41 -7.78 43.85
N VAL A 969 11.37 -8.71 43.83
CA VAL A 969 11.56 -9.67 42.73
C VAL A 969 11.70 -11.07 43.30
N ASP A 970 10.79 -11.96 42.92
CA ASP A 970 10.78 -13.37 43.33
C ASP A 970 10.65 -14.28 42.09
N VAL A 971 11.80 -14.60 41.49
CA VAL A 971 11.89 -15.43 40.29
C VAL A 971 12.89 -16.56 40.56
N PRO A 972 12.44 -17.82 40.67
CA PRO A 972 13.30 -18.98 40.92
C PRO A 972 14.40 -19.14 39.87
N GLY A 973 15.55 -19.71 40.27
CA GLY A 973 16.70 -19.92 39.39
C GLY A 973 16.55 -21.05 38.39
N ASP A 974 15.67 -22.00 38.67
CA ASP A 974 15.44 -23.27 37.97
C ASP A 974 14.24 -23.22 37.02
N MET A 975 13.91 -22.04 36.48
CA MET A 975 12.76 -21.87 35.59
C MET A 975 12.99 -22.57 34.23
N PRO A 976 12.00 -23.32 33.71
CA PRO A 976 12.14 -24.04 32.46
C PRO A 976 12.17 -23.09 31.25
N LYS A 977 12.78 -23.54 30.14
CA LYS A 977 12.88 -22.73 28.92
C LYS A 977 11.54 -22.66 28.19
N ILE A 978 11.22 -21.48 27.68
CA ILE A 978 10.07 -21.24 26.80
C ILE A 978 10.55 -20.96 25.39
N ARG A 979 9.70 -21.27 24.40
CA ARG A 979 9.95 -20.92 23.00
C ARG A 979 9.37 -19.53 22.75
N CYS A 980 10.21 -18.50 22.78
CA CYS A 980 9.72 -17.13 22.61
C CYS A 980 10.69 -16.21 21.87
N ARG A 981 10.20 -15.03 21.50
CA ARG A 981 11.04 -13.91 21.09
C ARG A 981 11.31 -13.05 22.31
N SER A 982 12.50 -13.22 22.92
CA SER A 982 12.85 -12.59 24.20
C SER A 982 12.61 -11.08 24.22
N GLN A 983 12.93 -10.36 23.13
CA GLN A 983 12.73 -8.91 23.03
C GLN A 983 11.25 -8.50 23.11
N GLN A 984 10.33 -9.29 22.52
CA GLN A 984 8.90 -9.00 22.57
C GLN A 984 8.32 -9.25 23.97
N ILE A 985 8.78 -10.29 24.67
CA ILE A 985 8.39 -10.54 26.06
C ILE A 985 8.99 -9.48 27.01
N GLN A 986 10.23 -9.02 26.76
CA GLN A 986 10.81 -7.86 27.47
C GLN A 986 9.95 -6.60 27.28
N GLN A 987 9.42 -6.37 26.08
CA GLN A 987 8.53 -5.24 25.80
C GLN A 987 7.20 -5.36 26.58
N VAL A 988 6.61 -6.55 26.66
CA VAL A 988 5.42 -6.80 27.50
C VAL A 988 5.71 -6.43 28.96
N LEU A 989 6.81 -6.94 29.52
CA LEU A 989 7.20 -6.66 30.91
C LEU A 989 7.51 -5.17 31.14
N MET A 990 8.22 -4.52 30.22
CA MET A 990 8.53 -3.09 30.29
C MET A 990 7.24 -2.24 30.31
N ASN A 991 6.25 -2.59 29.49
CA ASN A 991 4.96 -1.89 29.46
C ASN A 991 4.21 -2.06 30.79
N LEU A 992 4.15 -3.28 31.34
CA LEU A 992 3.48 -3.54 32.61
C LEU A 992 4.16 -2.80 33.77
N LEU A 993 5.50 -2.84 33.83
CA LEU A 993 6.28 -2.13 34.86
C LEU A 993 6.13 -0.61 34.77
N THR A 994 6.06 -0.06 33.56
CA THR A 994 5.84 1.38 33.35
C THR A 994 4.43 1.79 33.78
N ASN A 995 3.41 0.98 33.47
CA ASN A 995 2.04 1.22 33.92
C ASN A 995 1.92 1.15 35.45
N ALA A 996 2.56 0.16 36.08
CA ALA A 996 2.64 0.02 37.53
C ALA A 996 3.30 1.24 38.18
N ARG A 997 4.44 1.70 37.63
CA ARG A 997 5.13 2.92 38.09
C ARG A 997 4.24 4.15 38.04
N ASP A 998 3.59 4.36 36.90
CA ASP A 998 2.75 5.54 36.69
C ASP A 998 1.55 5.53 37.66
N ALA A 999 0.91 4.37 37.85
CA ALA A 999 -0.20 4.21 38.79
C ALA A 999 0.22 4.45 40.25
N LEU A 1000 1.44 4.05 40.61
CA LEU A 1000 2.00 4.31 41.92
C LEU A 1000 2.39 5.78 42.12
N ASN A 1001 2.96 6.43 41.11
CA ASN A 1001 3.33 7.84 41.17
C ASN A 1001 2.09 8.76 41.21
N GLU A 1002 1.00 8.36 40.56
CA GLU A 1002 -0.28 9.06 40.63
C GLU A 1002 -0.90 8.98 42.03
N LYS A 1003 -0.84 7.80 42.68
CA LYS A 1003 -1.35 7.60 44.04
C LYS A 1003 -0.42 8.16 45.12
N TYR A 1004 0.89 8.03 44.93
CA TYR A 1004 1.94 8.42 45.87
C TYR A 1004 2.98 9.32 45.17
N PRO A 1005 2.77 10.66 45.17
CA PRO A 1005 3.66 11.62 44.51
C PRO A 1005 5.09 11.66 45.08
N GLY A 1006 5.30 11.15 46.30
CA GLY A 1006 6.61 11.02 46.96
C GLY A 1006 6.80 9.63 47.56
N TYR A 1007 7.77 9.47 48.47
CA TYR A 1007 8.01 8.21 49.17
C TYR A 1007 6.80 7.78 50.01
N HIS A 1008 6.42 6.52 49.88
CA HIS A 1008 5.41 5.87 50.71
C HIS A 1008 5.78 4.40 50.92
N ALA A 1009 5.51 3.85 52.11
CA ALA A 1009 5.89 2.47 52.44
C ALA A 1009 5.20 1.44 51.53
N ASP A 1010 3.97 1.71 51.11
CA ASP A 1010 3.20 0.87 50.19
C ASP A 1010 3.47 1.16 48.70
N LYS A 1011 4.50 1.96 48.37
CA LYS A 1011 4.86 2.26 46.99
C LYS A 1011 5.68 1.11 46.37
N ILE A 1012 5.04 -0.05 46.25
CA ILE A 1012 5.69 -1.32 45.94
C ILE A 1012 5.27 -1.84 44.56
N VAL A 1013 6.24 -2.30 43.78
CA VAL A 1013 6.05 -3.15 42.60
C VAL A 1013 6.66 -4.51 42.88
N ARG A 1014 5.89 -5.58 42.70
CA ARG A 1014 6.34 -6.96 42.88
C ARG A 1014 6.31 -7.71 41.56
N VAL A 1015 7.41 -8.38 41.22
CA VAL A 1015 7.53 -9.23 40.03
C VAL A 1015 7.78 -10.66 40.48
N THR A 1016 6.87 -11.57 40.14
CA THR A 1016 6.99 -12.99 40.49
C THR A 1016 6.88 -13.91 39.27
N ALA A 1017 7.53 -15.08 39.32
CA ALA A 1017 7.39 -16.12 38.30
C ALA A 1017 7.24 -17.50 38.92
N ARG A 1018 6.30 -18.32 38.42
CA ARG A 1018 6.11 -19.71 38.87
C ARG A 1018 5.65 -20.64 37.75
N VAL A 1019 5.93 -21.93 37.87
CA VAL A 1019 5.39 -22.96 36.97
C VAL A 1019 3.98 -23.36 37.44
N ILE A 1020 3.02 -23.43 36.52
CA ILE A 1020 1.62 -23.83 36.79
C ILE A 1020 1.21 -25.03 35.91
N GLY A 1021 0.25 -25.83 36.37
CA GLY A 1021 -0.31 -26.96 35.63
C GLY A 1021 -1.54 -26.61 34.80
N ASN A 1022 -1.85 -27.43 33.78
CA ASN A 1022 -2.98 -27.22 32.85
C ASN A 1022 -4.35 -27.02 33.53
N ALA A 1023 -4.59 -27.63 34.70
CA ALA A 1023 -5.85 -27.50 35.44
C ALA A 1023 -6.09 -26.09 35.98
N GLU A 1024 -5.04 -25.33 36.33
CA GLU A 1024 -5.14 -23.93 36.79
C GLU A 1024 -5.43 -22.94 35.65
N VAL A 1025 -5.18 -23.34 34.40
CA VAL A 1025 -5.48 -22.55 33.20
C VAL A 1025 -6.90 -22.88 32.70
N GLY A 1026 -7.32 -24.16 32.76
CA GLY A 1026 -8.61 -24.65 32.24
C GLY A 1026 -9.85 -24.31 33.08
N THR A 1027 -9.76 -24.25 34.42
CA THR A 1027 -10.90 -23.93 35.30
C THR A 1027 -11.48 -22.52 35.07
N ARG A 1028 -10.67 -21.57 34.58
CA ARG A 1028 -11.14 -20.22 34.25
C ARG A 1028 -11.84 -20.08 32.91
N ASN A 1029 -11.51 -20.92 31.93
CA ASN A 1029 -12.26 -20.94 30.66
C ASN A 1029 -13.71 -21.41 30.87
N ALA A 1030 -13.98 -22.19 31.93
CA ALA A 1030 -15.33 -22.62 32.29
C ALA A 1030 -16.14 -21.54 33.03
N GLU A 1031 -15.52 -20.70 33.88
CA GLU A 1031 -16.22 -19.64 34.63
C GLU A 1031 -16.68 -18.46 33.75
N ARG A 1032 -16.07 -18.26 32.57
CA ARG A 1032 -16.47 -17.21 31.60
C ARG A 1032 -17.71 -17.58 30.77
N GLY A 1033 -18.00 -18.87 30.60
CA GLY A 1033 -19.16 -19.35 29.81
C GLY A 1033 -20.53 -19.17 30.49
N GLY A 1034 -20.57 -18.79 31.78
CA GLY A 1034 -21.79 -18.73 32.59
C GLY A 1034 -22.46 -17.36 32.74
N ARG A 1035 -21.97 -16.29 32.07
CA ARG A 1035 -22.47 -14.91 32.30
C ARG A 1035 -23.10 -14.21 31.09
N GLU A 1036 -23.30 -14.90 29.97
CA GLU A 1036 -23.84 -14.30 28.73
C GLU A 1036 -25.34 -14.55 28.47
N VAL A 1037 -26.10 -15.13 29.41
CA VAL A 1037 -27.52 -15.47 29.18
C VAL A 1037 -28.44 -15.02 30.33
N ILE A 1038 -28.41 -13.74 30.75
CA ILE A 1038 -29.53 -13.13 31.50
C ILE A 1038 -29.59 -11.62 31.23
N SER A 1039 -30.07 -11.21 30.05
CA SER A 1039 -30.71 -9.89 29.89
C SER A 1039 -31.45 -9.79 28.55
N ASP A 1040 -32.43 -10.65 28.31
CA ASP A 1040 -33.50 -10.33 27.34
C ASP A 1040 -34.65 -11.30 27.49
N GLN A 1041 -35.51 -11.03 28.48
CA GLN A 1041 -36.94 -11.34 28.45
C GLN A 1041 -37.61 -10.68 29.65
N LEU A 1042 -38.08 -9.45 29.44
CA LEU A 1042 -39.26 -8.89 30.10
C LEU A 1042 -39.58 -7.56 29.40
N SER A 1043 -40.28 -7.66 28.28
CA SER A 1043 -41.19 -6.59 27.86
C SER A 1043 -42.62 -7.14 27.93
N VAL A 1044 -43.56 -6.21 28.14
CA VAL A 1044 -45.04 -6.33 28.10
C VAL A 1044 -45.68 -6.10 29.48
N ILE A 1045 -46.01 -4.83 29.76
CA ILE A 1045 -47.39 -4.34 30.00
C ILE A 1045 -47.36 -2.84 30.34
N SER A 1046 -48.32 -2.10 29.78
CA SER A 1046 -48.81 -0.77 30.18
C SER A 1046 -47.99 0.46 29.77
N GLY A 1047 -48.31 0.99 28.58
CA GLY A 1047 -48.18 2.43 28.33
C GLY A 1047 -49.31 3.21 28.99
N ARG A 1048 -49.10 4.52 29.23
CA ARG A 1048 -49.97 5.66 28.85
C ARG A 1048 -49.45 6.99 29.47
N VAL A 1049 -49.66 8.08 28.72
CA VAL A 1049 -49.83 9.50 29.12
C VAL A 1049 -48.60 10.45 29.01
N SER A 1050 -48.65 11.25 27.92
CA SER A 1050 -48.56 12.74 27.80
C SER A 1050 -47.40 13.50 28.45
N ALA A 1051 -46.88 14.62 27.95
CA ALA A 1051 -47.02 15.52 26.79
C ALA A 1051 -45.72 16.38 26.84
N GLY A 1052 -45.09 16.87 25.77
CA GLY A 1052 -45.60 17.88 24.84
C GLY A 1052 -44.59 19.03 24.73
N GLY A 1053 -44.18 19.37 23.50
CA GLY A 1053 -43.56 20.64 23.09
C GLY A 1053 -42.11 20.90 23.53
N GLY A 1054 -41.27 21.61 22.79
CA GLY A 1054 -41.45 22.41 21.59
C GLY A 1054 -40.13 23.12 21.27
N ARG A 1055 -40.03 23.48 19.99
CA ARG A 1055 -38.90 24.05 19.24
C ARG A 1055 -38.53 25.50 19.62
N GLU A 1056 -37.38 25.90 19.08
CA GLU A 1056 -37.04 27.26 18.55
C GLU A 1056 -36.65 28.35 19.59
N THR A 1057 -35.37 28.73 19.69
CA THR A 1057 -34.54 29.68 18.89
C THR A 1057 -34.72 31.15 19.26
N VAL A 1058 -33.58 31.82 19.51
CA VAL A 1058 -33.29 33.25 19.23
C VAL A 1058 -34.02 34.21 20.21
N GLU A 1059 -33.47 35.27 20.82
CA GLU A 1059 -32.39 36.21 20.48
C GLU A 1059 -31.96 36.99 21.75
N SER A 1060 -30.66 37.32 21.79
CA SER A 1060 -30.04 38.60 22.17
C SER A 1060 -30.36 39.38 23.47
N ALA A 1061 -29.23 39.83 24.05
CA ALA A 1061 -28.88 41.21 24.42
C ALA A 1061 -28.85 41.57 25.92
N GLY A 1062 -27.60 41.80 26.38
CA GLY A 1062 -27.26 43.07 27.04
C GLY A 1062 -27.11 43.05 28.57
N GLY A 1063 -25.87 43.33 29.02
CA GLY A 1063 -25.65 44.23 30.16
C GLY A 1063 -25.37 43.59 31.53
N GLU A 1064 -24.12 43.73 31.97
CA GLU A 1064 -23.68 43.85 33.38
C GLU A 1064 -24.54 44.85 34.20
N PRO A 1065 -24.51 44.91 35.56
CA PRO A 1065 -23.36 44.63 36.44
C PRO A 1065 -23.63 44.02 37.85
N GLY A 1066 -22.54 43.60 38.51
CA GLY A 1066 -22.21 43.98 39.90
C GLY A 1066 -22.91 43.31 41.10
N GLY A 1067 -22.18 42.39 41.76
CA GLY A 1067 -21.64 42.65 43.11
C GLY A 1067 -22.42 42.28 44.39
N VAL A 1068 -21.73 41.47 45.24
CA VAL A 1068 -21.60 41.60 46.73
C VAL A 1068 -22.83 41.22 47.58
N ALA A 1069 -22.77 40.57 48.75
CA ALA A 1069 -21.85 39.71 49.51
C ALA A 1069 -22.60 39.30 50.81
N SER A 1070 -22.17 38.23 51.50
CA SER A 1070 -22.01 38.17 52.97
C SER A 1070 -21.63 36.75 53.45
N GLY A 1071 -20.44 36.62 54.08
CA GLY A 1071 -20.09 35.52 55.02
C GLY A 1071 -20.52 35.89 56.44
N PRO A 1072 -19.79 35.54 57.53
CA PRO A 1072 -18.75 34.53 57.81
C PRO A 1072 -19.11 33.77 59.15
N PRO A 1073 -18.25 33.34 60.11
CA PRO A 1073 -16.78 33.14 60.18
C PRO A 1073 -16.25 31.85 60.92
N GLU A 1074 -14.92 31.66 60.80
CA GLU A 1074 -13.88 31.27 61.79
C GLU A 1074 -13.82 29.92 62.57
N GLY A 1075 -12.63 29.30 62.52
CA GLY A 1075 -11.78 29.11 63.72
C GLY A 1075 -11.35 27.67 64.11
N GLY A 1076 -10.04 27.45 64.30
CA GLY A 1076 -9.53 26.52 65.33
C GLY A 1076 -8.45 25.50 64.93
N THR A 1077 -7.27 25.62 65.52
CA THR A 1077 -6.00 24.92 65.28
C THR A 1077 -5.66 23.77 66.24
N THR A 1078 -4.67 22.95 65.84
CA THR A 1078 -3.58 22.27 66.60
C THR A 1078 -3.73 20.91 67.33
N ASN A 1079 -2.94 19.95 66.82
CA ASN A 1079 -2.02 18.96 67.43
C ASN A 1079 -2.43 18.01 68.58
N LEU A 1080 -2.15 16.70 68.38
CA LEU A 1080 -1.36 15.77 69.25
C LEU A 1080 -1.40 14.32 68.69
N GLY A 1081 -0.25 13.63 68.58
CA GLY A 1081 -0.18 12.14 68.51
C GLY A 1081 -0.29 11.51 69.92
N PRO A 1082 -0.14 10.17 70.15
CA PRO A 1082 0.47 9.13 69.32
C PRO A 1082 -0.25 7.73 69.30
N ARG A 1083 0.41 6.75 68.66
CA ARG A 1083 0.23 5.27 68.58
C ARG A 1083 -0.57 4.51 69.66
N GLN A 1084 -1.42 3.56 69.23
CA GLN A 1084 -1.52 2.11 69.60
C GLN A 1084 -2.82 1.52 68.98
N ALA A 1085 -2.80 0.48 68.14
CA ALA A 1085 -2.56 -0.97 68.36
C ALA A 1085 -3.75 -1.74 68.97
N CYS A 1086 -4.25 -2.75 68.22
CA CYS A 1086 -4.87 -4.01 68.67
C CYS A 1086 -5.13 -4.84 67.39
N SER A 1087 -4.45 -5.95 67.04
CA SER A 1087 -4.16 -7.21 67.74
C SER A 1087 -5.44 -7.89 68.24
N SER A 1088 -5.82 -9.07 67.74
CA SER A 1088 -5.39 -10.43 68.17
C SER A 1088 -6.38 -11.43 67.51
N ALA A 1089 -6.28 -12.76 67.44
CA ALA A 1089 -5.59 -13.77 68.24
C ALA A 1089 -5.76 -15.19 67.60
N PHE A 1090 -4.93 -16.16 68.06
CA PHE A 1090 -5.17 -17.63 68.17
C PHE A 1090 -5.12 -18.51 66.88
N THR A 1091 -4.50 -19.70 66.81
CA THR A 1091 -3.62 -20.53 67.67
C THR A 1091 -3.13 -21.78 66.89
N ARG A 1092 -1.86 -22.17 67.13
CA ARG A 1092 -1.22 -23.52 67.22
C ARG A 1092 -1.92 -24.80 66.71
N SER A 1093 -1.15 -25.63 65.96
CA SER A 1093 -0.55 -26.94 66.37
C SER A 1093 0.32 -27.43 65.19
N GLY A 1094 1.58 -27.92 65.32
CA GLY A 1094 2.05 -29.18 65.95
C GLY A 1094 1.83 -30.36 64.97
N ALA A 1095 2.73 -31.27 64.60
CA ALA A 1095 4.09 -31.61 65.02
C ALA A 1095 4.73 -32.57 63.97
N SER A 1096 6.04 -32.75 64.11
CA SER A 1096 6.97 -33.72 63.51
C SER A 1096 6.61 -35.22 63.69
N SER A 1097 7.00 -36.10 62.73
CA SER A 1097 7.87 -37.29 62.96
C SER A 1097 7.95 -38.29 61.77
N VAL A 1098 9.18 -38.54 61.32
CA VAL A 1098 9.91 -39.81 61.10
C VAL A 1098 9.19 -41.12 60.64
N ALA A 1099 9.82 -41.71 59.61
CA ALA A 1099 9.97 -43.14 59.22
C ALA A 1099 8.86 -43.89 58.47
N GLY A 1100 9.29 -44.64 57.43
CA GLY A 1100 8.52 -45.74 56.83
C GLY A 1100 8.95 -46.11 55.41
N VAL A 1101 9.84 -47.09 55.30
CA VAL A 1101 10.22 -47.83 54.07
C VAL A 1101 9.04 -48.64 53.53
N SER A 1102 8.81 -48.63 52.20
CA SER A 1102 8.67 -49.83 51.34
C SER A 1102 8.01 -49.52 49.98
N ASP A 1103 8.75 -49.82 48.90
CA ASP A 1103 8.31 -50.09 47.51
C ASP A 1103 7.27 -51.27 47.46
N PRO A 1104 6.63 -51.69 46.33
CA PRO A 1104 6.83 -51.30 44.92
C PRO A 1104 5.56 -51.24 44.02
N SER A 1105 5.82 -50.90 42.75
CA SER A 1105 5.16 -51.40 41.53
C SER A 1105 3.80 -50.83 41.09
N SER A 1106 3.83 -50.27 39.87
CA SER A 1106 3.15 -50.80 38.67
C SER A 1106 2.54 -49.66 37.84
N GLY A 1107 2.96 -49.61 36.57
CA GLY A 1107 2.64 -48.53 35.66
C GLY A 1107 1.27 -48.65 35.02
N SER A 1108 0.76 -47.49 34.60
CA SER A 1108 -0.06 -47.35 33.39
C SER A 1108 -0.16 -45.85 33.07
N GLY A 1109 0.14 -45.48 31.83
CA GLY A 1109 0.28 -44.11 31.36
C GLY A 1109 -0.93 -43.21 31.66
N GLY A 1110 -0.65 -42.03 32.21
CA GLY A 1110 -1.57 -40.90 32.32
C GLY A 1110 -1.20 -39.80 31.31
N PRO A 1111 -2.13 -38.88 30.98
CA PRO A 1111 -1.98 -37.93 29.88
C PRO A 1111 -0.83 -36.95 30.14
N GLU A 1112 0.01 -36.74 29.12
CA GLU A 1112 1.15 -35.81 29.15
C GLU A 1112 0.73 -34.42 29.64
N ARG A 1113 1.33 -33.98 30.76
CA ARG A 1113 1.04 -32.70 31.40
C ARG A 1113 1.86 -31.59 30.75
N LYS A 1114 1.24 -30.79 29.88
CA LYS A 1114 1.82 -29.50 29.45
C LYS A 1114 1.97 -28.57 30.67
N HIS A 1115 3.19 -28.14 30.95
CA HIS A 1115 3.52 -27.16 32.00
C HIS A 1115 3.51 -25.73 31.42
N TRP A 1116 3.08 -24.75 32.21
CA TRP A 1116 3.07 -23.33 31.84
C TRP A 1116 3.91 -22.51 32.83
N ILE A 1117 4.38 -21.34 32.43
CA ILE A 1117 4.98 -20.35 33.31
C ILE A 1117 4.03 -19.16 33.45
N ARG A 1118 3.72 -18.78 34.69
CA ARG A 1118 3.01 -17.55 35.02
C ARG A 1118 3.99 -16.50 35.52
N LEU A 1119 4.07 -15.39 34.80
CA LEU A 1119 4.72 -14.16 35.21
C LEU A 1119 3.69 -13.19 35.77
N THR A 1120 3.92 -12.63 36.95
CA THR A 1120 3.01 -11.66 37.58
C THR A 1120 3.72 -10.35 37.85
N VAL A 1121 3.11 -9.24 37.45
CA VAL A 1121 3.50 -7.88 37.84
C VAL A 1121 2.39 -7.31 38.70
N GLU A 1122 2.69 -7.03 39.96
CA GLU A 1122 1.79 -6.50 40.97
C GLU A 1122 2.19 -5.07 41.35
N ASP A 1123 1.23 -4.16 41.42
CA ASP A 1123 1.39 -2.80 41.93
C ASP A 1123 0.32 -2.48 42.97
N HIS A 1124 0.67 -1.61 43.92
CA HIS A 1124 -0.23 -1.11 44.97
C HIS A 1124 -0.79 0.28 44.64
N GLY A 1125 -1.01 0.57 43.36
CA GLY A 1125 -1.48 1.84 42.83
C GLY A 1125 -2.98 2.10 43.01
N GLY A 1126 -3.55 2.94 42.16
CA GLY A 1126 -4.96 3.36 42.22
C GLY A 1126 -6.00 2.28 41.89
N GLY A 1127 -5.58 1.16 41.29
CA GLY A 1127 -6.48 0.09 40.85
C GLY A 1127 -7.33 0.45 39.62
N ILE A 1128 -7.96 -0.55 39.01
CA ILE A 1128 -8.75 -0.43 37.78
C ILE A 1128 -10.25 -0.45 38.11
N PRO A 1129 -11.00 0.63 37.84
CA PRO A 1129 -12.44 0.71 38.11
C PRO A 1129 -13.26 -0.35 37.35
N PRO A 1130 -14.31 -0.94 37.96
CA PRO A 1130 -15.16 -1.94 37.31
C PRO A 1130 -15.73 -1.51 35.95
N ALA A 1131 -16.10 -0.23 35.80
CA ALA A 1131 -16.72 0.32 34.60
C ALA A 1131 -15.81 0.31 33.35
N VAL A 1132 -14.50 0.15 33.50
CA VAL A 1132 -13.54 0.18 32.38
C VAL A 1132 -12.85 -1.15 32.13
N ARG A 1133 -13.09 -2.17 32.97
CA ARG A 1133 -12.37 -3.46 32.93
C ARG A 1133 -12.48 -4.18 31.60
N ASP A 1134 -13.64 -4.13 30.96
CA ASP A 1134 -13.89 -4.82 29.68
C ASP A 1134 -13.22 -4.11 28.49
N ARG A 1135 -12.71 -2.89 28.69
CA ARG A 1135 -12.17 -2.03 27.62
C ARG A 1135 -10.68 -1.74 27.75
N ILE A 1136 -10.02 -2.09 28.86
CA ILE A 1136 -8.61 -1.73 29.08
C ILE A 1136 -7.63 -2.40 28.11
N LEU A 1137 -8.06 -3.49 27.47
CA LEU A 1137 -7.29 -4.21 26.45
C LEU A 1137 -7.67 -3.76 25.02
N ASP A 1138 -8.65 -2.86 24.87
CA ASP A 1138 -9.04 -2.32 23.58
C ASP A 1138 -7.95 -1.37 23.04
N PRO A 1139 -7.65 -1.42 21.73
CA PRO A 1139 -6.77 -0.42 21.11
C PRO A 1139 -7.29 1.00 21.30
N PHE A 1140 -6.39 1.93 21.65
CA PHE A 1140 -6.64 3.36 21.87
C PHE A 1140 -7.47 3.71 23.11
N PHE A 1141 -7.78 2.75 23.99
CA PHE A 1141 -8.47 3.03 25.24
C PHE A 1141 -7.47 3.44 26.34
N THR A 1142 -7.70 4.60 26.98
CA THR A 1142 -6.89 5.10 28.11
C THR A 1142 -7.77 5.91 29.07
N THR A 1143 -7.53 5.77 30.36
CA THR A 1143 -8.14 6.59 31.42
C THR A 1143 -7.29 7.81 31.79
N LYS A 1144 -6.03 7.87 31.32
CA LYS A 1144 -5.15 9.03 31.47
C LYS A 1144 -5.62 10.17 30.55
N PRO A 1145 -5.48 11.45 30.95
CA PRO A 1145 -5.86 12.58 30.12
C PRO A 1145 -5.10 12.59 28.78
N LYS A 1146 -5.66 13.26 27.75
CA LYS A 1146 -5.22 13.17 26.34
C LYS A 1146 -3.75 13.56 26.12
N ASP A 1147 -3.13 14.20 27.10
CA ASP A 1147 -1.74 14.64 27.20
C ASP A 1147 -0.78 13.58 27.78
N LYS A 1148 -1.25 12.46 28.36
CA LYS A 1148 -0.41 11.50 29.11
C LYS A 1148 -0.48 10.02 28.71
N GLY A 1149 -1.41 9.57 27.86
CA GLY A 1149 -1.51 8.15 27.47
C GLY A 1149 -2.01 7.92 26.04
N THR A 1150 -1.46 6.91 25.36
CA THR A 1150 -1.82 6.55 23.96
C THR A 1150 -2.88 5.45 23.86
N GLY A 1151 -3.11 4.70 24.94
CA GLY A 1151 -4.04 3.56 24.96
C GLY A 1151 -3.64 2.35 24.12
N LEU A 1152 -2.40 2.29 23.63
CA LEU A 1152 -1.91 1.20 22.78
C LEU A 1152 -1.06 0.15 23.51
N GLY A 1153 -0.50 0.47 24.68
CA GLY A 1153 0.47 -0.39 25.35
C GLY A 1153 -0.09 -1.76 25.77
N LEU A 1154 -1.28 -1.80 26.39
CA LEU A 1154 -1.89 -3.04 26.87
C LEU A 1154 -2.46 -3.90 25.73
N SER A 1155 -3.02 -3.28 24.68
CA SER A 1155 -3.51 -3.99 23.50
C SER A 1155 -2.36 -4.64 22.70
N ILE A 1156 -1.22 -3.96 22.58
CA ILE A 1156 0.02 -4.53 22.02
C ILE A 1156 0.50 -5.70 22.88
N SER A 1157 0.59 -5.52 24.21
CA SER A 1157 1.04 -6.58 25.11
C SER A 1157 0.14 -7.82 25.03
N HIS A 1158 -1.17 -7.64 24.95
CA HIS A 1158 -2.14 -8.73 24.78
C HIS A 1158 -1.94 -9.47 23.44
N GLY A 1159 -1.71 -8.75 22.35
CA GLY A 1159 -1.38 -9.34 21.04
C GLY A 1159 -0.09 -10.16 21.07
N ILE A 1160 1.00 -9.60 21.63
CA ILE A 1160 2.29 -10.28 21.74
C ILE A 1160 2.17 -11.59 22.52
N VAL A 1161 1.48 -11.58 23.67
CA VAL A 1161 1.33 -12.78 24.50
C VAL A 1161 0.51 -13.86 23.77
N LYS A 1162 -0.54 -13.45 23.04
CA LYS A 1162 -1.36 -14.36 22.23
C LYS A 1162 -0.58 -14.99 21.07
N ASP A 1163 0.28 -14.22 20.40
CA ASP A 1163 1.18 -14.72 19.34
C ASP A 1163 2.21 -15.75 19.85
N HIS A 1164 2.47 -15.76 21.15
CA HIS A 1164 3.32 -16.75 21.82
C HIS A 1164 2.52 -17.94 22.37
N GLY A 1165 1.23 -18.07 22.02
CA GLY A 1165 0.34 -19.13 22.51
C GLY A 1165 0.00 -18.98 24.00
N GLY A 1166 0.18 -17.79 24.55
CA GLY A 1166 -0.04 -17.44 25.95
C GLY A 1166 -1.33 -16.65 26.20
N GLU A 1167 -1.57 -16.32 27.46
CA GLU A 1167 -2.69 -15.47 27.89
C GLU A 1167 -2.23 -14.33 28.80
N LEU A 1168 -2.71 -13.11 28.55
CA LEU A 1168 -2.53 -11.94 29.42
C LEU A 1168 -3.88 -11.60 30.06
N TRP A 1169 -3.92 -11.60 31.39
CA TRP A 1169 -5.11 -11.24 32.15
C TRP A 1169 -4.73 -10.48 33.41
N PHE A 1170 -5.72 -9.94 34.14
CA PHE A 1170 -5.46 -9.14 35.33
C PHE A 1170 -6.51 -9.32 36.43
N GLU A 1171 -6.10 -9.01 37.65
CA GLU A 1171 -6.95 -8.82 38.81
C GLU A 1171 -6.70 -7.42 39.37
N SER A 1172 -7.75 -6.71 39.78
CA SER A 1172 -7.57 -5.38 40.34
C SER A 1172 -8.66 -5.01 41.32
N GLU A 1173 -8.27 -4.41 42.43
CA GLU A 1173 -9.15 -3.85 43.44
C GLU A 1173 -8.86 -2.34 43.58
N VAL A 1174 -9.89 -1.52 43.39
CA VAL A 1174 -9.78 -0.05 43.38
C VAL A 1174 -9.20 0.44 44.70
N GLY A 1175 -8.17 1.28 44.62
CA GLY A 1175 -7.47 1.85 45.77
C GLY A 1175 -6.52 0.89 46.51
N LYS A 1176 -6.46 -0.39 46.13
CA LYS A 1176 -5.61 -1.39 46.80
C LYS A 1176 -4.46 -1.87 45.92
N CYS A 1177 -4.73 -2.67 44.89
CA CYS A 1177 -3.68 -3.23 44.02
C CYS A 1177 -4.19 -3.62 42.63
N THR A 1178 -3.25 -3.79 41.70
CA THR A 1178 -3.47 -4.39 40.39
C THR A 1178 -2.41 -5.45 40.14
N ARG A 1179 -2.82 -6.61 39.63
CA ARG A 1179 -1.96 -7.73 39.27
C ARG A 1179 -2.20 -8.11 37.83
N PHE A 1180 -1.18 -8.00 36.99
CA PHE A 1180 -1.20 -8.52 35.63
C PHE A 1180 -0.47 -9.86 35.58
N HIS A 1181 -1.08 -10.84 34.94
CA HIS A 1181 -0.57 -12.20 34.79
C HIS A 1181 -0.35 -12.53 33.32
N VAL A 1182 0.84 -13.01 33.01
CA VAL A 1182 1.27 -13.45 31.68
C VAL A 1182 1.58 -14.94 31.76
N ASP A 1183 0.74 -15.75 31.13
CA ASP A 1183 0.86 -17.20 31.10
C ASP A 1183 1.48 -17.65 29.77
N LEU A 1184 2.60 -18.38 29.81
CA LEU A 1184 3.36 -18.81 28.62
C LEU A 1184 3.63 -20.33 28.64
N PRO A 1185 3.52 -21.04 27.51
CA PRO A 1185 3.72 -22.49 27.45
C PRO A 1185 5.21 -22.87 27.55
N VAL A 1186 5.52 -23.91 28.35
CA VAL A 1186 6.88 -24.46 28.50
C VAL A 1186 7.24 -25.36 27.30
N MET A 1187 8.51 -25.40 26.90
CA MET A 1187 8.98 -26.37 25.92
C MET A 1187 9.10 -27.78 26.53
N GLU A 1188 8.50 -28.77 25.87
CA GLU A 1188 8.74 -30.19 26.18
C GLU A 1188 10.12 -30.61 25.64
N ASN A 1189 10.97 -31.19 26.50
CA ASN A 1189 12.27 -31.72 26.08
C ASN A 1189 12.05 -32.96 25.21
N ALA A 1190 12.36 -32.86 23.91
CA ALA A 1190 12.57 -34.02 23.06
C ALA A 1190 13.95 -34.61 23.34
N GLU A 1191 14.02 -35.59 24.25
CA GLU A 1191 15.16 -36.50 24.34
C GLU A 1191 14.98 -37.67 23.36
N GLY A 1192 15.91 -37.82 22.42
CA GLY A 1192 16.10 -39.03 21.62
C GLY A 1192 16.07 -38.83 20.11
N GLY A 1193 17.24 -38.56 19.50
CA GLY A 1193 17.39 -38.65 18.04
C GLY A 1193 18.52 -37.81 17.44
N ALA A 1194 19.75 -37.94 17.92
CA ALA A 1194 20.93 -37.44 17.22
C ALA A 1194 21.66 -38.62 16.54
N ALA A 1195 21.54 -38.73 15.22
CA ALA A 1195 22.57 -39.19 14.27
C ALA A 1195 21.97 -39.33 12.85
N THR A 1196 22.82 -39.09 11.83
CA THR A 1196 22.58 -39.13 10.36
C THR A 1196 21.67 -38.01 9.82
N GLU A 1197 22.09 -37.14 8.90
CA GLU A 1197 22.85 -37.39 7.68
C GLU A 1197 23.82 -36.25 7.34
N ALA A 1198 25.03 -36.63 6.94
CA ALA A 1198 25.92 -35.85 6.12
C ALA A 1198 25.72 -36.27 4.66
N GLY A 1199 25.57 -35.29 3.75
CA GLY A 1199 25.90 -35.41 2.34
C GLY A 1199 24.77 -35.83 1.38
N SER A 1200 24.31 -34.90 0.54
CA SER A 1200 24.39 -35.05 -0.92
C SER A 1200 23.76 -33.84 -1.67
N ASN A 1201 24.57 -33.29 -2.59
CA ASN A 1201 24.27 -32.47 -3.77
C ASN A 1201 22.82 -32.33 -4.24
N GLN A 1202 22.34 -31.09 -4.46
CA GLN A 1202 22.35 -30.41 -5.77
C GLN A 1202 21.87 -28.96 -5.64
#